data_AF-A0A537KM11-F1
#
_entry.id   AF-A0A537KM11-F1
#
_cell.length_a   1.000
_cell.length_b   1.000
_cell.length_c   1.000
_cell.angle_alpha   90.00
_cell.angle_beta   90.00
_cell.angle_gamma   90.00
#
_symmetry.space_group_name_H-M   'P 1'
#
loop_
_entity.id
_entity.type
_entity.pdbx_description
1 polymer ?
#
loop_
_entity_poly.entity_id
_entity_poly.type
_entity_poly.pdbx_seq_one_letter_code
_entity_poly.pdbx_strand_id
1 'polypeptide(L)'
;MPQKKFVADPRYFQVIFQAVFLSYGIFFLDWEADWLHYALSVGGCLCFNYCAESFKQKSFLPLWGQKAKVGDAVRGWGRWGFSVLISAMSLCLLLKTNHWYISLLAAFLTVASKYIFRFNHKHIFNPSAFGIIATIFLTGDAWLSPSQWGSNVVIFFSVVTLGTIVVTRVQKLDISLAFLLTFVGLLYWRQVYTLGWPIDYFLHSVSTGSLLLFTFFMISDPRTSPNHAAARIIWAVLIAFVSFYLAVFKWQHNTPVWVLVAAAPLVPLLDKIFKAEIFQWRSSPVQFIHFSKLKNIVMKPFMKKIAALVILATMISHEAIAFCGFYVSKADGTLKNKTSQVILVRDRNKTVITMYNDFQGNLKDFAMVVPVPVVLQKSDIKVVDQQIFTTLNEYSKPRLVEYYDQNPCAQYMYDKMLRGSAPRALDEVVVTGYGANKKQETVKIEAKYLVGEYDILILSATESAGLKTWLDENGYKIPAGAEEVLEPYVKSNLKFFVVKVNEQEKKKLPGNFLRPIQIRFNSPKFMLPIRLGMANADGDQDLIVYAFTKKGRIECTNYRTVSLPTGKNIPLFVQNNFGNFYSNLFQHQWYREGKSVTMLEYAWNVSLNNYVKCDPCVATAPSTQDLAQAGVWWVLHNQDYDDLQNEDYSENVYFTRLHVRYNRKAFPQDLMFQVTPNTENFQARYIITHPATGDFTCEAGKKYLQDLKQRRQDEMETLTYLTGKDYSDWD
;
A
#
# COMPACT_ATOMS: atom_id res chain seq x y z
N MET A 1 -45.86 24.00 27.77
CA MET A 1 -44.75 24.62 26.99
C MET A 1 -44.67 23.96 25.62
N PRO A 2 -44.46 24.71 24.52
CA PRO A 2 -44.28 24.12 23.20
C PRO A 2 -42.92 23.39 23.13
N GLN A 3 -42.92 22.11 22.75
CA GLN A 3 -41.69 21.38 22.48
C GLN A 3 -40.97 22.03 21.30
N LYS A 4 -39.77 22.60 21.54
CA LYS A 4 -38.86 23.04 20.47
C LYS A 4 -38.46 21.81 19.65
N LYS A 5 -39.11 21.59 18.51
CA LYS A 5 -38.70 20.56 17.54
C LYS A 5 -37.25 20.86 17.13
N PHE A 6 -36.34 19.93 17.41
CA PHE A 6 -34.96 20.07 16.98
C PHE A 6 -34.89 19.89 15.46
N VAL A 7 -34.49 20.96 14.78
CA VAL A 7 -34.35 21.01 13.32
C VAL A 7 -32.86 20.89 13.02
N ALA A 8 -32.43 19.68 12.68
CA ALA A 8 -31.04 19.38 12.38
C ALA A 8 -30.71 19.71 10.91
N ASP A 9 -29.53 20.29 10.66
CA ASP A 9 -29.00 20.40 9.30
C ASP A 9 -28.54 19.01 8.83
N PRO A 10 -29.03 18.49 7.68
CA PRO A 10 -28.56 17.25 7.06
C PRO A 10 -27.04 17.10 6.96
N ARG A 11 -26.30 18.20 6.84
CA ARG A 11 -24.83 18.22 6.75
C ARG A 11 -24.14 17.76 8.03
N TYR A 12 -24.79 17.85 9.19
CA TYR A 12 -24.25 17.31 10.44
C TYR A 12 -24.04 15.80 10.36
N PHE A 13 -24.96 15.07 9.73
CA PHE A 13 -24.81 13.61 9.57
C PHE A 13 -23.52 13.27 8.81
N GLN A 14 -23.20 13.99 7.73
CA GLN A 14 -22.00 13.71 6.94
C GLN A 14 -20.71 14.00 7.72
N VAL A 15 -20.63 15.15 8.40
CA VAL A 15 -19.45 15.50 9.21
C VAL A 15 -19.29 14.55 10.40
N ILE A 16 -20.37 14.26 11.12
CA ILE A 16 -20.33 13.37 12.29
C ILE A 16 -19.96 11.95 11.85
N PHE A 17 -20.54 11.44 10.76
CA PHE A 17 -20.21 10.10 10.26
C PHE A 17 -18.74 10.01 9.86
N GLN A 18 -18.24 10.96 9.06
CA GLN A 18 -16.84 10.97 8.61
C GLN A 18 -15.87 11.16 9.78
N ALA A 19 -16.21 11.98 10.77
CA ALA A 19 -15.42 12.15 11.98
C ALA A 19 -15.42 10.88 12.86
N VAL A 20 -16.58 10.25 13.09
CA VAL A 20 -16.67 8.97 13.83
C VAL A 20 -15.89 7.87 13.12
N PHE A 21 -15.94 7.81 11.79
CA PHE A 21 -15.19 6.82 11.01
C PHE A 21 -13.67 7.07 11.06
N LEU A 22 -13.23 8.33 10.97
CA LEU A 22 -11.83 8.73 11.17
C LEU A 22 -11.34 8.41 12.59
N SER A 23 -12.12 8.79 13.61
CA SER A 23 -11.81 8.51 15.02
C SER A 23 -11.82 7.02 15.32
N TYR A 24 -12.71 6.23 14.70
CA TYR A 24 -12.70 4.78 14.85
C TYR A 24 -11.41 4.16 14.28
N GLY A 25 -10.98 4.63 13.10
CA GLY A 25 -9.70 4.24 12.53
C GLY A 25 -8.51 4.55 13.45
N ILE A 26 -8.43 5.78 13.97
CA ILE A 26 -7.33 6.23 14.84
C ILE A 26 -7.33 5.52 16.20
N PHE A 27 -8.49 5.39 16.86
CA PHE A 27 -8.55 4.90 18.25
C PHE A 27 -8.81 3.39 18.39
N PHE A 28 -9.35 2.71 17.38
CA PHE A 28 -9.73 1.29 17.45
C PHE A 28 -9.12 0.42 16.35
N LEU A 29 -8.55 1.00 15.29
CA LEU A 29 -7.77 0.30 14.27
C LEU A 29 -6.30 0.76 14.24
N ASP A 30 -5.84 1.40 15.33
CA ASP A 30 -4.46 1.82 15.54
C ASP A 30 -3.83 2.64 14.39
N TRP A 31 -4.63 3.34 13.58
CA TRP A 31 -4.07 4.12 12.46
C TRP A 31 -3.09 5.17 12.97
N GLU A 32 -1.86 5.11 12.47
CA GLU A 32 -0.89 6.19 12.65
C GLU A 32 -1.47 7.49 12.09
N ALA A 33 -1.78 8.41 13.01
CA ALA A 33 -2.44 9.64 12.72
C ALA A 33 -1.42 10.68 12.25
N ASP A 34 -1.42 10.98 10.95
CA ASP A 34 -0.69 12.12 10.40
C ASP A 34 -1.38 13.43 10.80
N TRP A 35 -1.13 13.83 12.05
CA TRP A 35 -1.69 15.03 12.67
C TRP A 35 -1.34 16.30 11.89
N LEU A 36 -0.18 16.34 11.22
CA LEU A 36 0.24 17.49 10.41
C LEU A 36 -0.60 17.57 9.14
N HIS A 37 -0.74 16.48 8.38
CA HIS A 37 -1.64 16.42 7.23
C HIS A 37 -3.09 16.73 7.60
N TYR A 38 -3.59 16.18 8.72
CA TYR A 38 -4.96 16.43 9.18
C TYR A 38 -5.17 17.90 9.59
N ALA A 39 -4.24 18.48 10.35
CA ALA A 39 -4.31 19.89 10.76
C ALA A 39 -4.22 20.84 9.55
N LEU A 40 -3.34 20.57 8.60
CA LEU A 40 -3.20 21.38 7.38
C LEU A 40 -4.38 21.22 6.42
N SER A 41 -4.94 20.02 6.30
CA SER A 41 -6.13 19.78 5.47
C SER A 41 -7.38 20.48 6.03
N VAL A 42 -7.61 20.40 7.34
CA VAL A 42 -8.74 21.06 8.01
C VAL A 42 -8.52 22.56 8.13
N GLY A 43 -7.38 22.99 8.66
CA GLY A 43 -7.02 24.40 8.83
C GLY A 43 -6.91 25.13 7.50
N GLY A 44 -6.26 24.53 6.50
CA GLY A 44 -6.18 25.06 5.14
C GLY A 44 -7.57 25.20 4.50
N CYS A 45 -8.41 24.16 4.54
CA CYS A 45 -9.77 24.25 4.01
C CYS A 45 -10.58 25.36 4.68
N LEU A 46 -10.53 25.48 6.02
CA LEU A 46 -11.21 26.53 6.76
C LEU A 46 -10.69 27.92 6.39
N CYS A 47 -9.36 28.11 6.35
CA CYS A 47 -8.72 29.36 6.02
C CYS A 47 -9.02 29.81 4.58
N PHE A 48 -8.75 28.97 3.58
CA PHE A 48 -9.02 29.32 2.18
C PHE A 48 -10.49 29.61 1.93
N ASN A 49 -11.41 28.87 2.57
CA ASN A 49 -12.84 29.09 2.42
C ASN A 49 -13.32 30.37 3.14
N TYR A 50 -12.75 30.70 4.30
CA TYR A 50 -12.95 31.99 4.97
C TYR A 50 -12.51 33.16 4.09
N CYS A 51 -11.30 33.07 3.51
CA CYS A 51 -10.79 34.08 2.59
C CYS A 51 -11.68 34.24 1.35
N ALA A 52 -12.09 33.12 0.73
CA ALA A 52 -12.95 33.13 -0.46
C ALA A 52 -14.33 33.76 -0.20
N GLU A 53 -15.02 33.42 0.89
CA GLU A 53 -16.30 34.05 1.23
C GLU A 53 -16.13 35.50 1.70
N SER A 54 -15.07 35.85 2.44
CA SER A 54 -14.81 37.24 2.86
C SER A 54 -14.53 38.15 1.66
N PHE A 55 -13.74 37.69 0.68
CA PHE A 55 -13.46 38.41 -0.56
C PHE A 55 -14.76 38.61 -1.38
N LYS A 56 -15.53 37.54 -1.55
CA LYS A 56 -16.82 37.55 -2.27
C LYS A 56 -17.86 38.46 -1.62
N GLN A 57 -17.85 38.60 -0.29
CA GLN A 57 -18.77 39.46 0.46
C GLN A 57 -18.20 40.87 0.72
N LYS A 58 -16.95 41.14 0.31
CA LYS A 58 -16.19 42.39 0.56
C LYS A 58 -16.16 42.80 2.04
N SER A 59 -16.21 41.82 2.96
CA SER A 59 -16.23 42.07 4.40
C SER A 59 -15.70 40.85 5.17
N PHE A 60 -14.95 41.06 6.24
CA PHE A 60 -14.57 40.00 7.17
C PHE A 60 -15.79 39.35 7.83
N LEU A 61 -15.74 38.03 8.03
CA LEU A 61 -16.84 37.24 8.59
C LEU A 61 -16.64 37.02 10.10
N PRO A 62 -17.70 37.06 10.92
CA PRO A 62 -17.58 36.73 12.34
C PRO A 62 -17.21 35.26 12.53
N LEU A 63 -16.12 35.02 13.27
CA LEU A 63 -15.58 33.68 13.54
C LEU A 63 -16.51 32.86 14.47
N TRP A 64 -17.07 33.48 15.52
CA TRP A 64 -17.91 32.80 16.52
C TRP A 64 -19.14 33.64 16.89
N GLY A 65 -20.26 32.96 17.15
CA GLY A 65 -21.25 33.39 18.14
C GLY A 65 -22.31 34.40 17.68
N GLN A 66 -21.93 35.43 16.92
CA GLN A 66 -22.89 36.47 16.55
C GLN A 66 -23.85 36.00 15.44
N LYS A 67 -25.08 35.66 15.83
CA LYS A 67 -26.26 35.75 14.96
C LYS A 67 -26.59 37.22 14.68
N ALA A 68 -25.71 37.93 13.98
CA ALA A 68 -25.98 39.26 13.48
C ALA A 68 -27.12 39.18 12.46
N LYS A 69 -28.36 39.49 12.91
CA LYS A 69 -29.49 39.73 12.03
C LYS A 69 -29.24 41.04 11.28
N VAL A 70 -28.81 40.93 10.03
CA VAL A 70 -28.79 42.03 9.07
C VAL A 70 -29.55 41.54 7.84
N GLY A 71 -30.86 41.79 7.83
CA GLY A 71 -31.82 41.18 6.91
C GLY A 71 -32.09 39.69 7.17
N ASP A 72 -32.76 39.03 6.22
CA ASP A 72 -33.21 37.62 6.31
C ASP A 72 -32.08 36.58 6.20
N ALA A 73 -30.82 37.01 6.14
CA ALA A 73 -29.67 36.15 5.90
C ALA A 73 -28.71 36.12 7.11
N VAL A 74 -28.77 35.05 7.90
CA VAL A 74 -27.86 34.84 9.04
C VAL A 74 -26.40 34.68 8.58
N ARG A 75 -25.53 35.61 8.98
CA ARG A 75 -24.07 35.57 8.76
C ARG A 75 -23.36 34.89 9.94
N GLY A 76 -23.18 33.57 9.89
CA GLY A 76 -22.45 32.86 10.95
C GLY A 76 -21.73 31.60 10.47
N TRP A 77 -20.89 31.03 11.33
CA TRP A 77 -20.13 29.78 11.12
C TRP A 77 -20.96 28.65 10.49
N GLY A 78 -22.24 28.55 10.87
CA GLY A 78 -23.26 27.65 10.29
C GLY A 78 -23.34 27.61 8.76
N ARG A 79 -23.00 28.72 8.08
CA ARG A 79 -23.13 28.87 6.63
C ARG A 79 -21.82 28.61 5.89
N TRP A 80 -20.69 29.12 6.39
CA TRP A 80 -19.40 29.06 5.71
C TRP A 80 -18.51 27.88 6.15
N GLY A 81 -18.38 27.63 7.46
CA GLY A 81 -17.46 26.62 8.01
C GLY A 81 -17.89 25.17 7.73
N PHE A 82 -19.12 24.79 8.10
CA PHE A 82 -19.58 23.40 7.95
C PHE A 82 -19.58 22.89 6.49
N SER A 83 -19.72 23.78 5.50
CA SER A 83 -19.69 23.38 4.08
C SER A 83 -18.29 23.05 3.56
N VAL A 84 -17.23 23.34 4.32
CA VAL A 84 -15.85 22.94 3.98
C VAL A 84 -15.36 21.76 4.81
N LEU A 85 -15.86 21.59 6.04
CA LEU A 85 -15.49 20.47 6.91
C LEU A 85 -15.75 19.09 6.29
N ILE A 86 -16.85 18.89 5.55
CA ILE A 86 -17.12 17.63 4.83
C ILE A 86 -15.99 17.33 3.82
N SER A 87 -15.55 18.34 3.07
CA SER A 87 -14.46 18.19 2.10
C SER A 87 -13.13 17.95 2.80
N ALA A 88 -12.86 18.65 3.91
CA ALA A 88 -11.64 18.48 4.70
C ALA A 88 -11.53 17.09 5.33
N MET A 89 -12.61 16.58 5.94
CA MET A 89 -12.66 15.21 6.45
C MET A 89 -12.44 14.20 5.32
N SER A 90 -13.00 14.45 4.14
CA SER A 90 -12.77 13.61 2.95
C SER A 90 -11.30 13.61 2.50
N LEU A 91 -10.56 14.72 2.67
CA LEU A 91 -9.11 14.76 2.43
C LEU A 91 -8.37 13.90 3.45
N CYS A 92 -8.57 14.14 4.76
CA CYS A 92 -7.93 13.37 5.84
C CYS A 92 -8.15 11.86 5.72
N LEU A 93 -9.35 11.46 5.26
CA LEU A 93 -9.75 10.07 5.08
C LEU A 93 -9.09 9.42 3.85
N LEU A 94 -8.94 10.12 2.73
CA LEU A 94 -8.61 9.49 1.43
C LEU A 94 -7.25 9.84 0.86
N LEU A 95 -6.76 11.05 1.12
CA LEU A 95 -5.51 11.56 0.57
C LEU A 95 -4.34 11.16 1.48
N LYS A 96 -3.23 10.74 0.88
CA LYS A 96 -1.94 10.59 1.56
C LYS A 96 -0.84 11.27 0.75
N THR A 97 0.09 11.86 1.47
CA THR A 97 1.30 12.53 0.99
C THR A 97 2.24 12.66 2.19
N ASN A 98 3.54 12.63 1.95
CA ASN A 98 4.53 12.84 3.02
C ASN A 98 4.91 14.33 3.17
N HIS A 99 4.37 15.19 2.30
CA HIS A 99 4.76 16.59 2.19
C HIS A 99 3.65 17.54 2.67
N TRP A 100 3.99 18.38 3.64
CA TRP A 100 3.06 19.34 4.26
C TRP A 100 2.45 20.32 3.23
N TYR A 101 3.24 20.79 2.26
CA TYR A 101 2.79 21.75 1.24
C TYR A 101 1.79 21.14 0.25
N ILE A 102 1.89 19.83 -0.02
CA ILE A 102 0.94 19.09 -0.87
C ILE A 102 -0.43 18.99 -0.18
N SER A 103 -0.45 18.85 1.14
CA SER A 103 -1.69 18.88 1.94
C SER A 103 -2.40 20.24 1.83
N LEU A 104 -1.65 21.33 1.89
CA LEU A 104 -2.19 22.68 1.67
C LEU A 104 -2.63 22.91 0.23
N LEU A 105 -1.89 22.39 -0.77
CA LEU A 105 -2.29 22.45 -2.17
C LEU A 105 -3.62 21.72 -2.41
N ALA A 106 -3.78 20.52 -1.84
CA ALA A 106 -5.04 19.77 -1.93
C ALA A 106 -6.21 20.50 -1.26
N ALA A 107 -5.99 21.12 -0.10
CA ALA A 107 -6.98 21.97 0.56
C ALA A 107 -7.33 23.20 -0.29
N PHE A 108 -6.34 23.86 -0.89
CA PHE A 108 -6.53 25.00 -1.78
C PHE A 108 -7.34 24.62 -3.03
N LEU A 109 -6.95 23.57 -3.77
CA LEU A 109 -7.65 23.10 -4.96
C LEU A 109 -9.07 22.62 -4.64
N THR A 110 -9.24 21.95 -3.50
CA THR A 110 -10.56 21.57 -2.95
C THR A 110 -11.46 22.78 -2.75
N VAL A 111 -10.95 23.87 -2.15
CA VAL A 111 -11.74 25.09 -1.94
C VAL A 111 -11.95 25.85 -3.24
N ALA A 112 -10.89 26.08 -4.03
CA ALA A 112 -10.92 26.86 -5.27
C ALA A 112 -11.93 26.30 -6.27
N SER A 113 -12.02 24.96 -6.40
CA SER A 113 -13.00 24.30 -7.27
C SER A 113 -14.46 24.69 -6.96
N LYS A 114 -14.78 24.94 -5.68
CA LYS A 114 -16.12 25.40 -5.25
C LYS A 114 -16.47 26.78 -5.77
N TYR A 115 -15.50 27.62 -6.14
CA TYR A 115 -15.74 29.01 -6.56
C TYR A 115 -15.51 29.22 -8.05
N ILE A 116 -14.47 28.60 -8.63
CA ILE A 116 -14.11 28.74 -10.04
C ILE A 116 -15.06 27.95 -10.94
N PHE A 117 -15.28 26.66 -10.67
CA PHE A 117 -15.99 25.77 -11.58
C PHE A 117 -17.49 25.69 -11.26
N ARG A 118 -18.23 26.72 -11.68
CA ARG A 118 -19.69 26.82 -11.51
C ARG A 118 -20.44 26.99 -12.82
N PHE A 119 -21.62 26.37 -12.88
CA PHE A 119 -22.59 26.56 -13.96
C PHE A 119 -23.99 26.69 -13.35
N ASN A 120 -24.79 27.69 -13.74
CA ASN A 120 -26.13 27.97 -13.18
C ASN A 120 -26.19 27.89 -11.63
N HIS A 121 -25.22 28.53 -10.96
CA HIS A 121 -25.04 28.55 -9.49
C HIS A 121 -24.78 27.17 -8.82
N LYS A 122 -24.62 26.11 -9.60
CA LYS A 122 -24.24 24.75 -9.19
C LYS A 122 -22.73 24.56 -9.27
N HIS A 123 -22.16 23.64 -8.47
CA HIS A 123 -20.76 23.23 -8.59
C HIS A 123 -20.65 22.16 -9.68
N ILE A 124 -19.62 22.24 -10.54
CA ILE A 124 -19.40 21.22 -11.58
C ILE A 124 -18.80 19.97 -10.94
N PHE A 125 -17.65 20.13 -10.27
CA PHE A 125 -16.91 19.01 -9.69
C PHE A 125 -17.27 18.78 -8.21
N ASN A 126 -17.23 17.52 -7.75
CA ASN A 126 -17.17 17.22 -6.33
C ASN A 126 -15.86 17.83 -5.77
N PRO A 127 -15.93 18.73 -4.76
CA PRO A 127 -14.76 19.53 -4.39
C PRO A 127 -13.58 18.74 -3.84
N SER A 128 -13.81 17.76 -2.96
CA SER A 128 -12.74 16.93 -2.40
C SER A 128 -12.21 15.94 -3.44
N ALA A 129 -13.08 15.34 -4.26
CA ALA A 129 -12.62 14.49 -5.37
C ALA A 129 -11.75 15.26 -6.37
N PHE A 130 -12.14 16.49 -6.74
CA PHE A 130 -11.33 17.35 -7.61
C PHE A 130 -9.98 17.69 -6.95
N GLY A 131 -9.98 18.13 -5.69
CA GLY A 131 -8.75 18.47 -4.98
C GLY A 131 -7.77 17.30 -4.91
N ILE A 132 -8.26 16.10 -4.55
CA ILE A 132 -7.46 14.87 -4.53
C ILE A 132 -6.86 14.59 -5.92
N ILE A 133 -7.70 14.46 -6.95
CA ILE A 133 -7.25 14.05 -8.29
C ILE A 133 -6.34 15.10 -8.93
N ALA A 134 -6.65 16.39 -8.78
CA ALA A 134 -5.81 17.47 -9.29
C ALA A 134 -4.45 17.50 -8.60
N THR A 135 -4.37 17.30 -7.27
CA THR A 135 -3.09 17.21 -6.57
C THR A 135 -2.27 16.01 -7.06
N ILE A 136 -2.87 14.81 -7.16
CA ILE A 136 -2.18 13.61 -7.66
C ILE A 136 -1.59 13.84 -9.06
N PHE A 137 -2.36 14.44 -9.98
CA PHE A 137 -1.88 14.76 -11.33
C PHE A 137 -0.80 15.85 -11.38
N LEU A 138 -0.88 16.87 -10.51
CA LEU A 138 0.03 18.02 -10.54
C LEU A 138 1.36 17.76 -9.83
N THR A 139 1.37 16.96 -8.77
CA THR A 139 2.58 16.69 -7.97
C THR A 139 3.16 15.31 -8.22
N GLY A 140 2.35 14.29 -8.49
CA GLY A 140 2.76 12.89 -8.44
C GLY A 140 2.98 12.36 -7.01
N ASP A 141 3.49 13.18 -6.08
CA ASP A 141 3.81 12.82 -4.67
C ASP A 141 2.58 12.75 -3.73
N ALA A 142 1.42 12.44 -4.29
CA ALA A 142 0.18 12.22 -3.56
C ALA A 142 -0.51 10.97 -4.08
N TRP A 143 -1.21 10.24 -3.21
CA TRP A 143 -1.95 9.05 -3.60
C TRP A 143 -3.24 8.88 -2.78
N LEU A 144 -4.10 8.01 -3.30
CA LEU A 144 -5.32 7.54 -2.64
C LEU A 144 -5.02 6.20 -1.95
N SER A 145 -5.34 6.07 -0.66
CA SER A 145 -5.10 4.81 0.09
C SER A 145 -6.39 3.96 0.23
N PRO A 146 -6.57 2.89 -0.57
CA PRO A 146 -7.84 2.15 -0.61
C PRO A 146 -8.05 1.18 0.57
N SER A 147 -6.97 0.73 1.22
CA SER A 147 -6.97 -0.49 2.06
C SER A 147 -6.64 -0.26 3.54
N GLN A 148 -6.72 0.96 4.06
CA GLN A 148 -6.43 1.24 5.48
C GLN A 148 -7.50 0.70 6.45
N TRP A 149 -8.63 0.23 5.92
CA TRP A 149 -9.92 0.32 6.63
C TRP A 149 -10.42 -0.96 7.30
N GLY A 150 -9.84 -2.13 6.98
CA GLY A 150 -10.34 -3.45 7.40
C GLY A 150 -11.67 -3.83 6.76
N SER A 151 -11.71 -4.95 6.02
CA SER A 151 -12.90 -5.37 5.24
C SER A 151 -14.18 -5.45 6.10
N ASN A 152 -14.11 -6.10 7.26
CA ASN A 152 -15.24 -6.25 8.19
C ASN A 152 -15.78 -4.90 8.69
N VAL A 153 -14.89 -3.94 8.96
CA VAL A 153 -15.26 -2.60 9.44
C VAL A 153 -15.90 -1.79 8.32
N VAL A 154 -15.36 -1.85 7.10
CA VAL A 154 -15.97 -1.20 5.93
C VAL A 154 -17.38 -1.74 5.68
N ILE A 155 -17.60 -3.05 5.77
CA ILE A 155 -18.93 -3.66 5.62
C ILE A 155 -19.88 -3.12 6.71
N PHE A 156 -19.46 -3.14 7.98
CA PHE A 156 -20.25 -2.62 9.10
C PHE A 156 -20.65 -1.15 8.89
N PHE A 157 -19.67 -0.28 8.63
CA PHE A 157 -19.93 1.13 8.38
C PHE A 157 -20.76 1.35 7.10
N SER A 158 -20.63 0.52 6.06
CA SER A 158 -21.49 0.58 4.87
C SER A 158 -22.96 0.32 5.20
N VAL A 159 -23.25 -0.71 6.00
CA VAL A 159 -24.61 -1.06 6.43
C VAL A 159 -25.19 0.06 7.31
N VAL A 160 -24.41 0.59 8.27
CA VAL A 160 -24.82 1.70 9.15
C VAL A 160 -25.06 2.99 8.34
N THR A 161 -24.21 3.30 7.37
CA THR A 161 -24.38 4.44 6.45
C THR A 161 -25.67 4.32 5.66
N LEU A 162 -25.85 3.20 4.96
CA LEU A 162 -27.01 2.94 4.12
C LEU A 162 -28.31 2.99 4.93
N GLY A 163 -28.35 2.34 6.09
CA GLY A 163 -29.49 2.36 7.01
C GLY A 163 -29.82 3.77 7.48
N THR A 164 -28.81 4.57 7.84
CA THR A 164 -29.01 5.94 8.31
C THR A 164 -29.47 6.86 7.18
N ILE A 165 -28.97 6.71 5.95
CA ILE A 165 -29.45 7.50 4.81
C ILE A 165 -30.91 7.13 4.47
N VAL A 166 -31.27 5.84 4.50
CA VAL A 166 -32.65 5.36 4.29
C VAL A 166 -33.62 5.98 5.31
N VAL A 167 -33.23 6.04 6.58
CA VAL A 167 -34.02 6.64 7.66
C VAL A 167 -34.08 8.17 7.54
N THR A 168 -32.96 8.84 7.27
CA THR A 168 -32.85 10.30 7.35
C THR A 168 -33.24 11.02 6.05
N ARG A 169 -33.27 10.32 4.90
CA ARG A 169 -33.52 10.88 3.54
C ARG A 169 -32.58 12.03 3.16
N VAL A 170 -31.40 12.13 3.80
CA VAL A 170 -30.45 13.23 3.68
C VAL A 170 -29.71 13.28 2.33
N GLN A 171 -29.56 12.12 1.67
CA GLN A 171 -28.85 11.99 0.39
C GLN A 171 -29.73 11.35 -0.69
N LYS A 172 -29.28 11.50 -1.93
CA LYS A 172 -29.85 10.86 -3.11
C LYS A 172 -29.51 9.36 -3.08
N LEU A 173 -30.43 8.51 -2.58
CA LEU A 173 -30.22 7.06 -2.56
C LEU A 173 -30.26 6.42 -3.95
N ASP A 174 -30.98 7.04 -4.89
CA ASP A 174 -31.11 6.56 -6.26
C ASP A 174 -29.76 6.50 -6.98
N ILE A 175 -28.91 7.53 -6.84
CA ILE A 175 -27.57 7.53 -7.46
C ILE A 175 -26.59 6.56 -6.79
N SER A 176 -26.58 6.49 -5.45
CA SER A 176 -25.70 5.58 -4.71
C SER A 176 -26.04 4.11 -4.97
N LEU A 177 -27.33 3.75 -4.96
CA LEU A 177 -27.77 2.38 -5.26
C LEU A 177 -27.56 2.03 -6.73
N ALA A 178 -27.84 2.94 -7.67
CA ALA A 178 -27.58 2.69 -9.09
C ALA A 178 -26.09 2.44 -9.37
N PHE A 179 -25.19 3.24 -8.79
CA PHE A 179 -23.75 3.02 -8.90
C PHE A 179 -23.33 1.70 -8.24
N LEU A 180 -23.70 1.47 -6.98
CA LEU A 180 -23.24 0.31 -6.21
C LEU A 180 -23.75 -0.99 -6.83
N LEU A 181 -25.04 -1.11 -7.15
CA LEU A 181 -25.60 -2.32 -7.77
C LEU A 181 -24.97 -2.60 -9.14
N THR A 182 -24.70 -1.57 -9.94
CA THR A 182 -24.05 -1.73 -11.25
C THR A 182 -22.59 -2.15 -11.09
N PHE A 183 -21.82 -1.44 -10.27
CA PHE A 183 -20.38 -1.67 -10.09
C PHE A 183 -20.11 -3.02 -9.40
N VAL A 184 -20.81 -3.31 -8.30
CA VAL A 184 -20.75 -4.60 -7.60
C VAL A 184 -21.30 -5.73 -8.48
N GLY A 185 -22.36 -5.48 -9.25
CA GLY A 185 -22.91 -6.45 -10.20
C GLY A 185 -21.93 -6.80 -11.33
N LEU A 186 -21.21 -5.82 -11.88
CA LEU A 186 -20.16 -6.04 -12.87
C LEU A 186 -18.94 -6.77 -12.28
N LEU A 187 -18.53 -6.41 -11.05
CA LEU A 187 -17.48 -7.13 -10.33
C LEU A 187 -17.89 -8.58 -10.05
N TYR A 188 -19.12 -8.83 -9.60
CA TYR A 188 -19.65 -10.18 -9.38
C TYR A 188 -19.71 -10.98 -10.69
N TRP A 189 -20.28 -10.37 -11.75
CA TRP A 189 -20.35 -10.97 -13.08
C TRP A 189 -18.97 -11.36 -13.61
N ARG A 190 -17.96 -10.50 -13.40
CA ARG A 190 -16.59 -10.79 -13.82
C ARG A 190 -15.90 -11.81 -12.92
N GLN A 191 -15.81 -11.53 -11.63
CA GLN A 191 -14.99 -12.29 -10.69
C GLN A 191 -15.63 -13.64 -10.37
N VAL A 192 -16.89 -13.66 -9.96
CA VAL A 192 -17.56 -14.89 -9.49
C VAL A 192 -18.18 -15.65 -10.66
N TYR A 193 -18.96 -14.99 -11.53
CA TYR A 193 -19.68 -15.71 -12.60
C TYR A 193 -18.78 -16.07 -13.80
N THR A 194 -18.02 -15.11 -14.35
CA THR A 194 -17.17 -15.35 -15.54
C THR A 194 -15.84 -16.01 -15.16
N LEU A 195 -15.22 -15.58 -14.05
CA LEU A 195 -13.91 -16.07 -13.62
C LEU A 195 -13.99 -17.11 -12.48
N GLY A 196 -15.17 -17.47 -11.97
CA GLY A 196 -15.30 -18.51 -10.93
C GLY A 196 -14.44 -18.28 -9.69
N TRP A 197 -14.05 -17.05 -9.37
CA TRP A 197 -13.19 -16.76 -8.24
C TRP A 197 -13.94 -16.98 -6.91
N PRO A 198 -13.22 -17.42 -5.86
CA PRO A 198 -13.78 -17.56 -4.51
C PRO A 198 -14.52 -16.31 -4.03
N ILE A 199 -15.64 -16.50 -3.33
CA ILE A 199 -16.57 -15.42 -2.97
C ILE A 199 -15.95 -14.41 -1.98
N ASP A 200 -15.00 -14.86 -1.15
CA ASP A 200 -14.19 -14.05 -0.25
C ASP A 200 -13.32 -13.02 -1.00
N TYR A 201 -12.74 -13.38 -2.16
CA TYR A 201 -12.03 -12.41 -3.01
C TYR A 201 -12.96 -11.30 -3.47
N PHE A 202 -14.19 -11.66 -3.89
CA PHE A 202 -15.20 -10.70 -4.32
C PHE A 202 -15.64 -9.80 -3.16
N LEU A 203 -15.94 -10.38 -2.01
CA LEU A 203 -16.29 -9.64 -0.79
C LEU A 203 -15.18 -8.66 -0.40
N HIS A 204 -13.91 -9.08 -0.42
CA HIS A 204 -12.77 -8.19 -0.17
C HIS A 204 -12.68 -7.05 -1.19
N SER A 205 -12.85 -7.37 -2.48
CA SER A 205 -12.80 -6.37 -3.58
C SER A 205 -13.85 -5.26 -3.45
N VAL A 206 -15.03 -5.56 -2.89
CA VAL A 206 -16.10 -4.58 -2.66
C VAL A 206 -16.09 -3.96 -1.25
N SER A 207 -15.20 -4.41 -0.36
CA SER A 207 -15.10 -3.95 1.03
C SER A 207 -13.96 -2.96 1.24
N THR A 208 -13.78 -2.02 0.32
CA THR A 208 -12.77 -0.95 0.40
C THR A 208 -13.37 0.36 0.92
N GLY A 209 -12.67 1.04 1.84
CA GLY A 209 -13.16 2.29 2.42
C GLY A 209 -13.27 3.42 1.40
N SER A 210 -12.45 3.38 0.34
CA SER A 210 -12.58 4.29 -0.80
C SER A 210 -13.89 4.09 -1.57
N LEU A 211 -14.38 2.85 -1.75
CA LEU A 211 -15.67 2.58 -2.39
C LEU A 211 -16.85 3.04 -1.53
N LEU A 212 -16.79 2.82 -0.21
CA LEU A 212 -17.76 3.35 0.76
C LEU A 212 -17.84 4.89 0.66
N LEU A 213 -16.70 5.57 0.83
CA LEU A 213 -16.64 7.03 0.86
C LEU A 213 -17.05 7.65 -0.48
N PHE A 214 -16.64 7.04 -1.59
CA PHE A 214 -17.08 7.41 -2.92
C PHE A 214 -18.61 7.33 -3.06
N THR A 215 -19.18 6.15 -2.78
CA THR A 215 -20.59 5.83 -3.04
C THR A 215 -21.54 6.67 -2.22
N PHE A 216 -21.20 6.93 -0.95
CA PHE A 216 -22.09 7.60 -0.02
C PHE A 216 -21.74 9.06 0.25
N PHE A 217 -20.56 9.58 -0.12
CA PHE A 217 -20.21 10.98 0.15
C PHE A 217 -19.69 11.76 -1.06
N MET A 218 -19.28 11.11 -2.16
CA MET A 218 -18.80 11.81 -3.36
C MET A 218 -19.84 11.85 -4.48
N ILE A 219 -20.29 10.67 -4.96
CA ILE A 219 -21.25 10.58 -6.07
C ILE A 219 -22.67 11.02 -5.64
N SER A 220 -22.99 10.87 -4.35
CA SER A 220 -24.29 11.21 -3.76
C SER A 220 -24.49 12.71 -3.49
N ASP A 221 -23.46 13.54 -3.68
CA ASP A 221 -23.51 14.98 -3.36
C ASP A 221 -24.57 15.67 -4.24
N PRO A 222 -25.64 16.23 -3.65
CA PRO A 222 -26.72 16.84 -4.41
C PRO A 222 -26.33 18.20 -5.02
N ARG A 223 -25.16 18.75 -4.69
CA ARG A 223 -24.63 19.98 -5.32
C ARG A 223 -23.90 19.72 -6.64
N THR A 224 -23.56 18.47 -6.95
CA THR A 224 -22.78 18.10 -8.15
C THR A 224 -23.43 16.99 -8.98
N SER A 225 -24.28 16.14 -8.38
CA SER A 225 -25.07 15.13 -9.11
C SER A 225 -26.27 15.73 -9.88
N PRO A 226 -26.76 15.12 -10.98
CA PRO A 226 -27.92 15.62 -11.74
C PRO A 226 -29.20 15.85 -10.91
N ASN A 227 -30.03 16.81 -11.30
CA ASN A 227 -31.25 17.18 -10.59
C ASN A 227 -32.40 16.17 -10.79
N HIS A 228 -32.54 15.61 -12.00
CA HIS A 228 -33.57 14.63 -12.32
C HIS A 228 -33.17 13.20 -11.90
N ALA A 229 -34.13 12.39 -11.43
CA ALA A 229 -33.86 11.03 -10.94
C ALA A 229 -33.33 10.08 -12.03
N ALA A 230 -33.97 10.05 -13.20
CA ALA A 230 -33.50 9.24 -14.33
C ALA A 230 -32.09 9.65 -14.79
N ALA A 231 -31.80 10.96 -14.80
CA ALA A 231 -30.46 11.47 -15.15
C ALA A 231 -29.40 11.01 -14.14
N ARG A 232 -29.72 11.00 -12.84
CA ARG A 232 -28.83 10.44 -11.80
C ARG A 232 -28.55 8.95 -12.01
N ILE A 233 -29.56 8.15 -12.35
CA ILE A 233 -29.39 6.71 -12.57
C ILE A 233 -28.50 6.46 -13.78
N ILE A 234 -28.80 7.07 -14.93
CA ILE A 234 -28.00 6.96 -16.17
C ILE A 234 -26.54 7.36 -15.90
N TRP A 235 -26.34 8.46 -15.17
CA TRP A 235 -25.05 8.99 -14.77
C TRP A 235 -24.26 8.03 -13.86
N ALA A 236 -24.89 7.47 -12.83
CA ALA A 236 -24.25 6.50 -11.94
C ALA A 236 -23.85 5.20 -12.66
N VAL A 237 -24.73 4.70 -13.54
CA VAL A 237 -24.47 3.53 -14.38
C VAL A 237 -23.28 3.77 -15.30
N LEU A 238 -23.20 4.92 -15.97
CA LEU A 238 -22.06 5.30 -16.82
C LEU A 238 -20.75 5.33 -16.03
N ILE A 239 -20.73 5.98 -14.85
CA ILE A 239 -19.55 5.98 -13.99
C ILE A 239 -19.16 4.56 -13.59
N ALA A 240 -20.12 3.71 -13.20
CA ALA A 240 -19.86 2.32 -12.81
C ALA A 240 -19.21 1.52 -13.94
N PHE A 241 -19.77 1.55 -15.16
CA PHE A 241 -19.21 0.84 -16.32
C PHE A 241 -17.79 1.29 -16.67
N VAL A 242 -17.54 2.59 -16.75
CA VAL A 242 -16.21 3.12 -17.10
C VAL A 242 -15.20 2.82 -15.99
N SER A 243 -15.58 2.97 -14.72
CA SER A 243 -14.72 2.66 -13.57
C SER A 243 -14.35 1.17 -13.52
N PHE A 244 -15.33 0.30 -13.77
CA PHE A 244 -15.13 -1.16 -13.84
C PHE A 244 -14.20 -1.52 -15.01
N TYR A 245 -14.41 -0.94 -16.20
CA TYR A 245 -13.55 -1.20 -17.35
C TYR A 245 -12.09 -0.82 -17.07
N LEU A 246 -11.86 0.36 -16.51
CA LEU A 246 -10.52 0.85 -16.17
C LEU A 246 -9.86 0.00 -15.06
N ALA A 247 -10.62 -0.43 -14.05
CA ALA A 247 -10.09 -1.25 -12.96
C ALA A 247 -9.72 -2.67 -13.45
N VAL A 248 -10.61 -3.34 -14.16
CA VAL A 248 -10.47 -4.76 -14.53
C VAL A 248 -9.61 -4.98 -15.78
N PHE A 249 -9.76 -4.15 -16.82
CA PHE A 249 -9.09 -4.38 -18.10
C PHE A 249 -7.88 -3.46 -18.34
N LYS A 250 -7.83 -2.30 -17.67
CA LYS A 250 -6.67 -1.37 -17.73
C LYS A 250 -5.84 -1.34 -16.45
N TRP A 251 -6.19 -2.15 -15.44
CA TRP A 251 -5.45 -2.32 -14.19
C TRP A 251 -5.17 -0.99 -13.46
N GLN A 252 -6.12 -0.04 -13.57
CA GLN A 252 -6.04 1.27 -12.93
C GLN A 252 -6.64 1.21 -11.52
N HIS A 253 -6.09 1.96 -10.57
CA HIS A 253 -6.53 1.94 -9.18
C HIS A 253 -7.42 3.14 -8.80
N ASN A 254 -8.28 2.97 -7.79
CA ASN A 254 -9.20 4.01 -7.27
C ASN A 254 -10.15 4.63 -8.33
N THR A 255 -10.39 3.93 -9.44
CA THR A 255 -11.04 4.46 -10.67
C THR A 255 -12.35 5.24 -10.49
N PRO A 256 -13.26 4.93 -9.54
CA PRO A 256 -14.50 5.69 -9.39
C PRO A 256 -14.27 7.19 -9.15
N VAL A 257 -13.25 7.56 -8.36
CA VAL A 257 -12.94 8.96 -8.04
C VAL A 257 -12.47 9.72 -9.30
N TRP A 258 -11.57 9.12 -10.09
CA TRP A 258 -11.06 9.70 -11.33
C TRP A 258 -12.18 9.88 -12.37
N VAL A 259 -13.02 8.85 -12.54
CA VAL A 259 -14.13 8.85 -13.51
C VAL A 259 -15.19 9.88 -13.12
N LEU A 260 -15.52 10.02 -11.83
CA LEU A 260 -16.43 11.07 -11.35
C LEU A 260 -15.92 12.48 -11.69
N VAL A 261 -14.63 12.76 -11.48
CA VAL A 261 -14.03 14.06 -11.81
C VAL A 261 -14.00 14.28 -13.33
N ALA A 262 -13.50 13.30 -14.09
CA ALA A 262 -13.36 13.41 -15.55
C ALA A 262 -14.69 13.60 -16.27
N ALA A 263 -15.74 12.92 -15.82
CA ALA A 263 -17.05 13.00 -16.45
C ALA A 263 -17.89 14.20 -15.97
N ALA A 264 -17.55 14.83 -14.83
CA ALA A 264 -18.38 15.88 -14.19
C ALA A 264 -18.87 17.02 -15.12
N PRO A 265 -18.10 17.48 -16.14
CA PRO A 265 -18.56 18.45 -17.12
C PRO A 265 -19.81 18.03 -17.93
N LEU A 266 -20.21 16.76 -17.90
CA LEU A 266 -21.44 16.27 -18.53
C LEU A 266 -22.70 16.57 -17.70
N VAL A 267 -22.59 16.85 -16.39
CA VAL A 267 -23.77 17.09 -15.54
C VAL A 267 -24.59 18.31 -15.97
N PRO A 268 -24.01 19.48 -16.32
CA PRO A 268 -24.75 20.61 -16.89
C PRO A 268 -25.54 20.26 -18.16
N LEU A 269 -25.02 19.36 -19.01
CA LEU A 269 -25.73 18.89 -20.19
C LEU A 269 -26.93 18.00 -19.81
N LEU A 270 -26.73 17.07 -18.85
CA LEU A 270 -27.81 16.24 -18.32
C LEU A 270 -28.92 17.06 -17.65
N ASP A 271 -28.57 18.10 -16.88
CA ASP A 271 -29.54 19.03 -16.26
C ASP A 271 -30.29 19.89 -17.30
N LYS A 272 -29.70 20.15 -18.48
CA LYS A 272 -30.37 20.84 -19.60
C LYS A 272 -31.37 19.92 -20.32
N ILE A 273 -31.04 18.64 -20.48
CA ILE A 273 -31.89 17.62 -21.12
C ILE A 273 -33.03 17.21 -20.19
N PHE A 274 -32.71 16.83 -18.96
CA PHE A 274 -33.66 16.37 -17.96
C PHE A 274 -33.99 17.49 -16.96
N LYS A 275 -34.90 18.38 -17.34
CA LYS A 275 -35.36 19.49 -16.50
C LYS A 275 -35.96 18.98 -15.18
N ALA A 276 -35.47 19.50 -14.06
CA ALA A 276 -35.97 19.22 -12.72
C ALA A 276 -35.62 20.39 -11.77
N GLU A 277 -36.30 20.49 -10.63
CA GLU A 277 -35.97 21.48 -9.60
C GLU A 277 -34.56 21.29 -9.04
N ILE A 278 -33.85 22.41 -8.84
CA ILE A 278 -32.53 22.42 -8.21
C ILE A 278 -32.66 22.00 -6.74
N PHE A 279 -31.82 21.06 -6.30
CA PHE A 279 -31.83 20.62 -4.91
C PHE A 279 -31.56 21.77 -3.92
N GLN A 280 -32.42 21.87 -2.91
CA GLN A 280 -32.25 22.77 -1.77
C GLN A 280 -32.23 21.97 -0.46
N TRP A 281 -31.31 22.33 0.44
CA TRP A 281 -31.27 21.77 1.80
C TRP A 281 -32.50 22.26 2.59
N ARG A 282 -33.57 21.46 2.60
CA ARG A 282 -34.73 21.68 3.48
C ARG A 282 -34.44 21.05 4.84
N SER A 283 -34.64 21.81 5.91
CA SER A 283 -34.34 21.40 7.27
C SER A 283 -35.54 20.70 7.91
N SER A 284 -35.53 19.37 7.91
CA SER A 284 -36.61 18.55 8.46
C SER A 284 -36.57 18.51 9.99
N PRO A 285 -37.72 18.56 10.69
CA PRO A 285 -37.75 18.29 12.13
C PRO A 285 -37.40 16.83 12.38
N VAL A 286 -36.39 16.56 13.21
CA VAL A 286 -36.01 15.20 13.57
C VAL A 286 -37.08 14.64 14.52
N GLN A 287 -38.01 13.86 13.99
CA GLN A 287 -38.87 13.02 14.82
C GLN A 287 -38.04 11.84 15.31
N PHE A 288 -37.57 11.92 16.56
CA PHE A 288 -37.18 10.71 17.29
C PHE A 288 -38.39 9.78 17.34
N ILE A 289 -38.34 8.70 16.56
CA ILE A 289 -39.39 7.69 16.56
C ILE A 289 -39.35 7.00 17.91
N HIS A 290 -40.35 7.28 18.75
CA HIS A 290 -40.51 6.60 20.03
C HIS A 290 -40.61 5.10 19.77
N PHE A 291 -39.76 4.30 20.43
CA PHE A 291 -39.47 2.90 20.08
C PHE A 291 -40.73 2.00 19.99
N SER A 292 -41.82 2.39 20.66
CA SER A 292 -43.12 1.70 20.60
C SER A 292 -43.78 1.66 19.21
N LYS A 293 -43.49 2.60 18.31
CA LYS A 293 -44.08 2.61 16.94
C LYS A 293 -43.30 1.82 15.89
N LEU A 294 -42.11 1.27 16.20
CA LEU A 294 -41.37 0.42 15.26
C LEU A 294 -42.01 -0.96 15.03
N LYS A 295 -43.02 -1.34 15.83
CA LYS A 295 -43.68 -2.65 15.80
C LYS A 295 -44.42 -2.96 14.48
N ASN A 296 -44.67 -1.93 13.64
CA ASN A 296 -45.42 -2.06 12.38
C ASN A 296 -44.56 -1.92 11.11
N ILE A 297 -43.23 -1.78 11.22
CA ILE A 297 -42.29 -1.82 10.07
C ILE A 297 -41.40 -3.07 10.22
N VAL A 298 -42.03 -4.22 10.43
CA VAL A 298 -41.33 -5.47 10.79
C VAL A 298 -41.18 -6.36 9.57
N MET A 299 -39.97 -6.32 8.99
CA MET A 299 -39.42 -7.48 8.28
C MET A 299 -39.54 -8.73 9.17
N LYS A 300 -40.10 -9.81 8.61
CA LYS A 300 -40.47 -11.04 9.35
C LYS A 300 -39.32 -11.55 10.25
N PRO A 301 -39.60 -12.11 11.45
CA PRO A 301 -38.58 -12.56 12.40
C PRO A 301 -37.60 -13.60 11.82
N PHE A 302 -38.02 -14.32 10.78
CA PHE A 302 -37.19 -15.23 9.99
C PHE A 302 -35.95 -14.54 9.39
N MET A 303 -36.10 -13.32 8.83
CA MET A 303 -34.96 -12.59 8.24
C MET A 303 -33.99 -12.05 9.30
N LYS A 304 -34.43 -11.80 10.54
CA LYS A 304 -33.52 -11.45 11.65
C LYS A 304 -32.63 -12.64 12.03
N LYS A 305 -33.19 -13.85 12.06
CA LYS A 305 -32.42 -15.08 12.31
C LYS A 305 -31.43 -15.36 11.18
N ILE A 306 -31.83 -15.19 9.92
CA ILE A 306 -30.92 -15.33 8.77
C ILE A 306 -29.77 -14.31 8.84
N ALA A 307 -30.06 -13.02 9.10
CA ALA A 307 -29.00 -12.01 9.21
C ALA A 307 -28.00 -12.32 10.34
N ALA A 308 -28.49 -12.76 11.51
CA ALA A 308 -27.64 -13.18 12.62
C ALA A 308 -26.83 -14.46 12.30
N LEU A 309 -27.43 -15.43 11.59
CA LEU A 309 -26.76 -16.66 11.17
C LEU A 309 -25.66 -16.39 10.13
N VAL A 310 -25.88 -15.47 9.19
CA VAL A 310 -24.87 -15.03 8.21
C VAL A 310 -23.70 -14.35 8.91
N ILE A 311 -23.98 -13.46 9.88
CA ILE A 311 -22.93 -12.83 10.69
C ILE A 311 -22.14 -13.89 11.46
N LEU A 312 -22.80 -14.84 12.12
CA LEU A 312 -22.14 -15.89 12.90
C LEU A 312 -21.32 -16.86 12.01
N ALA A 313 -21.83 -17.22 10.83
CA ALA A 313 -21.12 -18.06 9.87
C ALA A 313 -19.85 -17.40 9.32
N THR A 314 -19.79 -16.07 9.22
CA THR A 314 -18.57 -15.35 8.82
C THR A 314 -17.46 -15.31 9.89
N MET A 315 -17.72 -15.81 11.12
CA MET A 315 -16.73 -15.77 12.21
C MET A 315 -15.90 -17.04 12.39
N ILE A 316 -16.15 -18.11 11.62
CA ILE A 316 -15.40 -19.36 11.71
C ILE A 316 -14.31 -19.37 10.62
N SER A 317 -13.04 -19.31 11.03
CA SER A 317 -11.88 -19.51 10.14
C SER A 317 -10.93 -20.52 10.77
N HIS A 318 -10.52 -21.55 10.03
CA HIS A 318 -9.32 -22.33 10.32
C HIS A 318 -8.15 -21.77 9.49
N GLU A 319 -6.91 -21.94 9.94
CA GLU A 319 -5.72 -21.33 9.34
C GLU A 319 -4.86 -22.34 8.53
N ALA A 320 -4.25 -21.85 7.45
CA ALA A 320 -3.23 -22.50 6.61
C ALA A 320 -2.44 -21.41 5.85
N ILE A 321 -1.16 -21.62 5.55
CA ILE A 321 -0.26 -20.64 4.88
C ILE A 321 0.20 -21.03 3.49
N ALA A 322 0.91 -20.08 2.87
CA ALA A 322 2.36 -20.16 2.59
C ALA A 322 2.91 -19.09 1.62
N PHE A 323 3.60 -19.53 0.56
CA PHE A 323 4.72 -18.87 -0.13
C PHE A 323 4.31 -18.10 -1.44
N CYS A 324 5.26 -17.55 -2.20
CA CYS A 324 5.06 -16.76 -3.44
C CYS A 324 5.15 -17.53 -4.79
N GLY A 325 5.22 -18.85 -4.72
CA GLY A 325 5.22 -19.80 -5.84
C GLY A 325 4.92 -21.18 -5.27
N PHE A 326 4.58 -22.19 -6.05
CA PHE A 326 4.20 -23.48 -5.44
C PHE A 326 5.35 -24.51 -5.47
N TYR A 327 5.60 -25.23 -4.35
CA TYR A 327 6.58 -26.33 -4.25
C TYR A 327 5.87 -27.67 -4.38
N VAL A 328 6.02 -28.35 -5.52
CA VAL A 328 5.62 -29.75 -5.64
C VAL A 328 6.72 -30.70 -5.18
N SER A 329 6.32 -31.81 -4.55
CA SER A 329 7.20 -32.91 -4.15
C SER A 329 6.69 -34.26 -4.63
N LYS A 330 7.59 -35.23 -4.81
CA LYS A 330 7.24 -36.64 -5.05
C LYS A 330 6.96 -37.42 -3.76
N ALA A 331 7.58 -37.00 -2.65
CA ALA A 331 7.37 -37.53 -1.31
C ALA A 331 6.25 -36.76 -0.58
N ASP A 332 5.65 -37.37 0.46
CA ASP A 332 4.53 -36.75 1.18
C ASP A 332 4.96 -35.60 2.12
N GLY A 333 4.25 -34.46 1.99
CA GLY A 333 3.87 -33.56 3.09
C GLY A 333 4.96 -32.89 3.94
N THR A 334 6.24 -32.96 3.57
CA THR A 334 7.36 -32.59 4.46
C THR A 334 8.12 -31.32 4.09
N LEU A 335 7.81 -30.68 2.96
CA LEU A 335 8.50 -29.47 2.52
C LEU A 335 8.06 -28.25 3.34
N LYS A 336 9.04 -27.50 3.88
CA LYS A 336 8.82 -26.26 4.62
C LYS A 336 9.77 -25.16 4.11
N ASN A 337 9.22 -23.96 3.92
CA ASN A 337 9.97 -22.74 3.67
C ASN A 337 9.84 -21.84 4.91
N LYS A 338 10.90 -21.15 5.31
CA LYS A 338 10.90 -20.24 6.46
C LYS A 338 10.93 -18.76 6.09
N THR A 339 11.59 -18.41 4.98
CA THR A 339 11.74 -17.00 4.56
C THR A 339 12.02 -16.93 3.07
N SER A 340 11.32 -16.03 2.39
CA SER A 340 11.49 -15.81 0.95
C SER A 340 12.07 -14.43 0.68
N GLN A 341 13.00 -14.33 -0.27
CA GLN A 341 13.60 -13.06 -0.64
C GLN A 341 13.48 -12.85 -2.15
N VAL A 342 13.01 -11.67 -2.54
CA VAL A 342 12.80 -11.31 -3.95
C VAL A 342 13.44 -9.97 -4.25
N ILE A 343 14.21 -9.89 -5.33
CA ILE A 343 14.62 -8.61 -5.92
C ILE A 343 13.62 -8.26 -7.03
N LEU A 344 13.08 -7.04 -6.99
CA LEU A 344 12.03 -6.56 -7.90
C LEU A 344 12.46 -5.24 -8.56
N VAL A 345 13.00 -5.32 -9.78
CA VAL A 345 13.45 -4.14 -10.53
C VAL A 345 12.39 -3.72 -11.53
N ARG A 346 12.06 -2.42 -11.60
CA ARG A 346 11.02 -1.88 -12.50
C ARG A 346 11.44 -0.55 -13.12
N ASP A 347 11.35 -0.49 -14.45
CA ASP A 347 11.30 0.77 -15.21
C ASP A 347 10.27 0.63 -16.35
N ARG A 348 9.43 1.66 -16.52
CA ARG A 348 8.27 1.68 -17.43
C ARG A 348 7.42 0.40 -17.33
N ASN A 349 7.48 -0.46 -18.36
CA ASN A 349 6.79 -1.75 -18.44
C ASN A 349 7.73 -2.96 -18.27
N LYS A 350 9.03 -2.74 -18.13
CA LYS A 350 10.04 -3.79 -18.02
C LYS A 350 10.26 -4.12 -16.56
N THR A 351 10.06 -5.39 -16.21
CA THR A 351 10.30 -5.93 -14.86
C THR A 351 11.42 -6.95 -14.93
N VAL A 352 12.28 -6.94 -13.91
CA VAL A 352 13.17 -8.06 -13.59
C VAL A 352 12.85 -8.54 -12.19
N ILE A 353 12.66 -9.85 -12.02
CA ILE A 353 12.40 -10.50 -10.74
C ILE A 353 13.50 -11.51 -10.48
N THR A 354 14.25 -11.37 -9.39
CA THR A 354 15.17 -12.39 -8.89
C THR A 354 14.56 -13.06 -7.67
N MET A 355 14.44 -14.38 -7.67
CA MET A 355 13.84 -15.15 -6.56
C MET A 355 14.93 -15.97 -5.87
N TYR A 356 15.06 -15.78 -4.55
CA TYR A 356 15.87 -16.61 -3.67
C TYR A 356 15.00 -17.21 -2.56
N ASN A 357 15.12 -18.52 -2.36
CA ASN A 357 14.32 -19.27 -1.40
C ASN A 357 15.23 -20.15 -0.54
N ASP A 358 15.08 -20.06 0.78
CA ASP A 358 15.81 -20.89 1.73
C ASP A 358 15.14 -22.27 1.87
N PHE A 359 15.53 -23.20 1.00
CA PHE A 359 14.91 -24.53 0.87
C PHE A 359 15.42 -25.52 1.94
N GLN A 360 14.48 -26.21 2.60
CA GLN A 360 14.78 -27.30 3.54
C GLN A 360 14.06 -28.58 3.08
N GLY A 361 14.81 -29.55 2.56
CA GLY A 361 14.28 -30.84 2.06
C GLY A 361 15.23 -31.63 1.15
N ASN A 362 14.70 -32.65 0.48
CA ASN A 362 15.45 -33.42 -0.53
C ASN A 362 15.35 -32.77 -1.91
N LEU A 363 16.48 -32.35 -2.49
CA LEU A 363 16.54 -31.65 -3.79
C LEU A 363 16.02 -32.48 -4.98
N LYS A 364 15.99 -33.83 -4.86
CA LYS A 364 15.64 -34.74 -5.96
C LYS A 364 14.18 -34.70 -6.40
N ASP A 365 13.29 -34.32 -5.48
CA ASP A 365 11.85 -34.53 -5.63
C ASP A 365 11.09 -33.26 -6.04
N PHE A 366 11.80 -32.18 -6.39
CA PHE A 366 11.27 -30.81 -6.42
C PHE A 366 11.03 -30.23 -7.83
N ALA A 367 9.96 -29.44 -7.98
CA ALA A 367 9.85 -28.38 -8.98
C ALA A 367 9.15 -27.12 -8.43
N MET A 368 9.64 -25.94 -8.84
CA MET A 368 9.10 -24.62 -8.50
C MET A 368 8.12 -24.16 -9.58
N VAL A 369 6.92 -23.70 -9.21
CA VAL A 369 5.94 -23.14 -10.14
C VAL A 369 5.73 -21.65 -9.87
N VAL A 370 5.97 -20.80 -10.87
CA VAL A 370 5.87 -19.33 -10.79
C VAL A 370 4.92 -18.79 -11.87
N PRO A 371 3.87 -18.01 -11.53
CA PRO A 371 3.02 -17.34 -12.51
C PRO A 371 3.72 -16.11 -13.11
N VAL A 372 3.78 -16.03 -14.43
CA VAL A 372 4.41 -14.93 -15.17
C VAL A 372 3.42 -14.31 -16.18
N PRO A 373 3.46 -12.99 -16.43
CA PRO A 373 2.42 -12.35 -17.24
C PRO A 373 2.59 -12.54 -18.76
N VAL A 374 3.71 -13.11 -19.22
CA VAL A 374 4.05 -13.37 -20.62
C VAL A 374 4.82 -14.69 -20.73
N VAL A 375 4.96 -15.21 -21.96
CA VAL A 375 5.88 -16.32 -22.26
C VAL A 375 7.31 -15.80 -22.21
N LEU A 376 8.19 -16.44 -21.44
CA LEU A 376 9.62 -16.08 -21.34
C LEU A 376 10.44 -16.77 -22.44
N GLN A 377 11.53 -16.13 -22.87
CA GLN A 377 12.53 -16.77 -23.75
C GLN A 377 13.76 -17.21 -22.93
N LYS A 378 14.67 -18.02 -23.53
CA LYS A 378 15.92 -18.41 -22.85
C LYS A 378 16.74 -17.20 -22.41
N SER A 379 16.78 -16.15 -23.24
CA SER A 379 17.48 -14.88 -23.00
C SER A 379 16.85 -14.01 -21.89
N ASP A 380 15.63 -14.33 -21.46
CA ASP A 380 14.97 -13.64 -20.34
C ASP A 380 15.31 -14.25 -18.98
N ILE A 381 16.02 -15.38 -18.95
CA ILE A 381 16.27 -16.14 -17.74
C ILE A 381 17.77 -16.29 -17.51
N LYS A 382 18.24 -15.93 -16.30
CA LYS A 382 19.59 -16.25 -15.85
C LYS A 382 19.59 -16.75 -14.41
N VAL A 383 20.64 -17.48 -14.06
CA VAL A 383 20.99 -17.76 -12.67
C VAL A 383 21.99 -16.70 -12.22
N VAL A 384 21.83 -16.17 -11.01
CA VAL A 384 22.73 -15.16 -10.43
C VAL A 384 23.43 -15.68 -9.19
N ASP A 385 24.43 -14.95 -8.69
CA ASP A 385 25.06 -15.28 -7.42
C ASP A 385 24.06 -15.07 -6.25
N GLN A 386 24.19 -15.87 -5.20
CA GLN A 386 23.44 -15.67 -3.96
C GLN A 386 23.97 -14.47 -3.16
N GLN A 387 25.26 -14.14 -3.29
CA GLN A 387 25.92 -13.09 -2.52
C GLN A 387 25.20 -11.73 -2.63
N ILE A 388 24.55 -11.44 -3.77
CA ILE A 388 23.75 -10.22 -3.93
C ILE A 388 22.65 -10.07 -2.87
N PHE A 389 21.98 -11.16 -2.48
CA PHE A 389 20.96 -11.11 -1.42
C PHE A 389 21.58 -10.81 -0.06
N THR A 390 22.78 -11.34 0.21
CA THR A 390 23.55 -11.01 1.41
C THR A 390 23.99 -9.55 1.41
N THR A 391 24.57 -9.04 0.31
CA THR A 391 24.99 -7.64 0.15
C THR A 391 23.82 -6.69 0.37
N LEU A 392 22.69 -6.94 -0.31
CA LEU A 392 21.49 -6.13 -0.15
C LEU A 392 20.90 -6.24 1.25
N ASN A 393 20.88 -7.43 1.86
CA ASN A 393 20.39 -7.60 3.23
C ASN A 393 21.24 -6.83 4.24
N GLU A 394 22.55 -7.03 4.25
CA GLU A 394 23.46 -6.37 5.20
C GLU A 394 23.45 -4.84 5.05
N TYR A 395 23.30 -4.35 3.81
CA TYR A 395 23.18 -2.93 3.54
C TYR A 395 21.83 -2.33 3.98
N SER A 396 20.71 -3.04 3.83
CA SER A 396 19.36 -2.47 4.04
C SER A 396 18.61 -2.94 5.28
N LYS A 397 19.13 -3.93 6.02
CA LYS A 397 18.46 -4.44 7.23
C LYS A 397 18.31 -3.34 8.30
N PRO A 398 17.27 -3.45 9.16
CA PRO A 398 17.12 -2.61 10.35
C PRO A 398 18.40 -2.60 11.20
N ARG A 399 18.73 -1.44 11.76
CA ARG A 399 20.03 -1.22 12.43
C ARG A 399 19.89 -0.79 13.88
N LEU A 400 20.87 -1.22 14.68
CA LEU A 400 21.22 -0.60 15.94
C LEU A 400 22.34 0.42 15.68
N VAL A 401 22.25 1.59 16.30
CA VAL A 401 23.17 2.71 16.15
C VAL A 401 23.74 3.06 17.51
N GLU A 402 25.06 3.14 17.60
CA GLU A 402 25.77 3.35 18.87
C GLU A 402 26.36 4.75 18.96
N TYR A 403 26.02 5.46 20.03
CA TYR A 403 26.68 6.70 20.44
C TYR A 403 27.35 6.53 21.81
N TYR A 404 28.29 7.43 22.11
CA TYR A 404 28.99 7.47 23.39
C TYR A 404 28.84 8.89 23.95
N ASP A 405 28.28 9.02 25.16
CA ASP A 405 28.26 10.32 25.84
C ASP A 405 29.70 10.72 26.17
N GLN A 406 30.06 12.00 25.94
CA GLN A 406 31.32 12.54 26.45
C GLN A 406 31.20 12.86 27.94
N ASN A 407 32.28 12.66 28.70
CA ASN A 407 32.30 13.04 30.10
C ASN A 407 32.24 14.59 30.23
N PRO A 408 31.19 15.17 30.85
CA PRO A 408 31.00 16.62 30.91
C PRO A 408 31.97 17.31 31.88
N CYS A 409 32.71 16.56 32.71
CA CYS A 409 33.80 17.07 33.55
C CYS A 409 35.16 17.06 32.81
N ALA A 410 35.26 16.44 31.63
CA ALA A 410 36.49 16.41 30.84
C ALA A 410 36.56 17.61 29.85
N GLN A 411 37.36 18.62 30.18
CA GLN A 411 37.64 19.72 29.25
C GLN A 411 38.52 19.24 28.08
N TYR A 412 37.95 19.24 26.87
CA TYR A 412 38.66 18.88 25.64
C TYR A 412 39.69 19.95 25.25
N MET A 413 40.98 19.67 25.46
CA MET A 413 42.08 20.40 24.81
C MET A 413 42.20 19.95 23.35
N TYR A 414 41.58 20.69 22.42
CA TYR A 414 41.55 20.33 21.00
C TYR A 414 42.12 21.44 20.10
N ASP A 415 43.43 21.70 20.19
CA ASP A 415 44.12 22.64 19.30
C ASP A 415 45.57 22.22 18.97
N LYS A 416 45.75 21.01 18.40
CA LYS A 416 47.05 20.61 17.77
C LYS A 416 47.07 19.32 16.92
N MET A 417 46.12 19.05 16.02
CA MET A 417 46.31 17.90 15.08
C MET A 417 45.61 17.95 13.70
N LEU A 418 45.16 19.11 13.22
CA LEU A 418 44.56 19.26 11.88
C LEU A 418 45.43 20.08 10.92
N ARG A 419 46.58 19.50 10.50
CA ARG A 419 47.35 19.95 9.32
C ARG A 419 47.95 18.74 8.59
N GLY A 420 47.61 18.59 7.31
CA GLY A 420 47.98 17.45 6.44
C GLY A 420 46.91 16.36 6.43
N SER A 421 46.42 15.84 5.29
CA SER A 421 46.84 16.05 3.90
C SER A 421 45.67 15.79 2.93
N ALA A 422 45.71 16.38 1.73
CA ALA A 422 44.74 16.12 0.65
C ALA A 422 45.13 14.87 -0.18
N PRO A 423 44.18 14.24 -0.93
CA PRO A 423 44.39 12.93 -1.58
C PRO A 423 45.06 13.01 -2.96
N ARG A 424 45.53 11.86 -3.46
CA ARG A 424 46.08 11.68 -4.84
C ARG A 424 45.36 10.54 -5.57
N ALA A 425 45.31 10.65 -6.90
CA ALA A 425 44.42 9.88 -7.78
C ALA A 425 44.93 8.48 -8.21
N LEU A 426 44.04 7.77 -8.92
CA LEU A 426 44.18 6.44 -9.55
C LEU A 426 45.12 6.42 -10.77
N ASP A 427 45.51 5.20 -11.16
CA ASP A 427 45.93 4.84 -12.53
C ASP A 427 45.12 3.62 -13.02
N GLU A 428 44.99 3.48 -14.35
CA GLU A 428 44.07 2.57 -15.07
C GLU A 428 44.85 1.70 -16.08
N VAL A 429 44.37 0.48 -16.40
CA VAL A 429 44.94 -0.39 -17.46
C VAL A 429 43.84 -1.13 -18.24
N VAL A 430 43.98 -1.20 -19.57
CA VAL A 430 43.01 -1.76 -20.55
C VAL A 430 43.66 -2.83 -21.45
N VAL A 431 42.98 -3.94 -21.78
CA VAL A 431 43.37 -4.91 -22.85
C VAL A 431 42.15 -5.60 -23.53
N THR A 432 42.28 -6.02 -24.81
CA THR A 432 41.27 -6.71 -25.70
C THR A 432 41.79 -8.10 -26.20
N GLY A 433 41.05 -9.03 -26.82
CA GLY A 433 39.65 -9.12 -27.34
C GLY A 433 39.49 -10.30 -28.36
N TYR A 434 38.38 -10.39 -29.11
CA TYR A 434 38.01 -11.42 -30.15
C TYR A 434 37.70 -12.86 -29.63
N GLY A 435 36.85 -13.71 -30.27
CA GLY A 435 36.03 -13.63 -31.50
C GLY A 435 35.07 -14.85 -31.68
N ALA A 436 34.19 -14.87 -32.71
CA ALA A 436 32.91 -15.65 -32.74
C ALA A 436 32.81 -16.94 -33.61
N ASN A 437 31.65 -17.65 -33.50
CA ASN A 437 30.78 -18.36 -34.50
C ASN A 437 30.27 -19.79 -34.06
N LYS A 438 29.19 -20.45 -34.57
CA LYS A 438 27.84 -20.08 -35.13
C LYS A 438 26.99 -21.36 -35.46
N LYS A 439 25.65 -21.22 -35.70
CA LYS A 439 24.60 -22.17 -36.22
C LYS A 439 23.79 -22.98 -35.15
N GLN A 440 22.45 -22.90 -35.08
CA GLN A 440 21.33 -23.40 -35.96
C GLN A 440 21.20 -24.95 -35.93
N GLU A 441 20.04 -25.57 -35.63
CA GLU A 441 18.68 -25.36 -36.21
C GLU A 441 17.46 -25.76 -35.30
N THR A 442 16.24 -25.80 -35.89
CA THR A 442 14.87 -26.01 -35.34
C THR A 442 14.55 -27.46 -34.85
N VAL A 443 13.42 -27.87 -34.19
CA VAL A 443 11.96 -27.57 -34.34
C VAL A 443 11.12 -27.87 -33.06
N LYS A 444 10.19 -26.95 -32.72
CA LYS A 444 8.85 -27.07 -32.05
C LYS A 444 8.58 -28.06 -30.88
N ILE A 445 8.91 -27.63 -29.66
CA ILE A 445 8.10 -27.75 -28.41
C ILE A 445 8.18 -26.35 -27.75
N GLU A 446 7.14 -25.81 -27.09
CA GLU A 446 7.08 -24.34 -26.81
C GLU A 446 8.33 -23.76 -26.12
N ALA A 447 8.89 -24.43 -25.10
CA ALA A 447 10.34 -24.51 -24.87
C ALA A 447 10.71 -25.40 -23.69
N LYS A 448 11.87 -26.08 -23.78
CA LYS A 448 12.64 -26.59 -22.63
C LYS A 448 14.05 -26.00 -22.68
N TYR A 449 14.53 -25.42 -21.58
CA TYR A 449 15.86 -24.83 -21.49
C TYR A 449 16.64 -25.40 -20.31
N LEU A 450 17.92 -25.69 -20.51
CA LEU A 450 18.88 -25.86 -19.40
C LEU A 450 19.53 -24.50 -19.13
N VAL A 451 19.42 -24.00 -17.90
CA VAL A 451 20.03 -22.74 -17.45
C VAL A 451 20.63 -22.94 -16.07
N GLY A 452 21.96 -22.97 -15.96
CA GLY A 452 22.65 -23.35 -14.73
C GLY A 452 22.27 -24.76 -14.29
N GLU A 453 21.89 -24.92 -13.03
CA GLU A 453 21.43 -26.18 -12.43
C GLU A 453 19.95 -26.50 -12.65
N TYR A 454 19.27 -25.81 -13.58
CA TYR A 454 17.82 -25.89 -13.75
C TYR A 454 17.37 -26.36 -15.15
N ASP A 455 16.54 -27.41 -15.14
CA ASP A 455 15.67 -27.81 -16.24
C ASP A 455 14.41 -26.94 -16.20
N ILE A 456 14.32 -25.96 -17.11
CA ILE A 456 13.21 -25.03 -17.19
C ILE A 456 12.20 -25.51 -18.24
N LEU A 457 10.93 -25.57 -17.84
CA LEU A 457 9.80 -25.84 -18.72
C LEU A 457 8.82 -24.67 -18.65
N ILE A 458 8.40 -24.19 -19.81
CA ILE A 458 7.40 -23.12 -19.91
C ILE A 458 6.10 -23.75 -20.38
N LEU A 459 5.08 -23.71 -19.53
CA LEU A 459 3.77 -24.29 -19.81
C LEU A 459 2.80 -23.18 -20.20
N SER A 460 2.14 -23.35 -21.35
CA SER A 460 1.06 -22.47 -21.76
C SER A 460 -0.14 -22.69 -20.84
N ALA A 461 -0.58 -21.61 -20.17
CA ALA A 461 -1.69 -21.67 -19.22
C ALA A 461 -3.07 -21.64 -19.89
N THR A 462 -3.22 -22.28 -21.05
CA THR A 462 -4.53 -22.45 -21.69
C THR A 462 -5.42 -23.41 -20.90
N GLU A 463 -4.86 -24.26 -20.04
CA GLU A 463 -5.62 -25.16 -19.17
C GLU A 463 -4.97 -25.26 -17.78
N SER A 464 -5.78 -25.17 -16.72
CA SER A 464 -5.40 -25.64 -15.37
C SER A 464 -5.08 -27.14 -15.38
N ALA A 465 -5.80 -27.90 -16.23
CA ALA A 465 -5.56 -29.31 -16.49
C ALA A 465 -4.14 -29.55 -17.02
N GLY A 466 -3.63 -28.76 -17.98
CA GLY A 466 -2.29 -28.97 -18.56
C GLY A 466 -1.14 -28.94 -17.54
N LEU A 467 -1.17 -28.02 -16.56
CA LEU A 467 -0.19 -28.02 -15.47
C LEU A 467 -0.39 -29.23 -14.53
N LYS A 468 -1.63 -29.56 -14.19
CA LYS A 468 -1.97 -30.68 -13.31
C LYS A 468 -1.56 -32.03 -13.92
N THR A 469 -1.96 -32.29 -15.16
CA THR A 469 -1.54 -33.44 -15.97
C THR A 469 -0.02 -33.52 -16.07
N TRP A 470 0.69 -32.42 -16.37
CA TRP A 470 2.15 -32.45 -16.40
C TRP A 470 2.78 -32.83 -15.05
N LEU A 471 2.23 -32.32 -13.94
CA LEU A 471 2.68 -32.65 -12.59
C LEU A 471 2.42 -34.13 -12.26
N ASP A 472 1.20 -34.61 -12.49
CA ASP A 472 0.79 -35.99 -12.26
C ASP A 472 1.63 -36.98 -13.11
N GLU A 473 1.81 -36.71 -14.41
CA GLU A 473 2.64 -37.51 -15.34
C GLU A 473 4.12 -37.55 -14.92
N ASN A 474 4.63 -36.47 -14.34
CA ASN A 474 6.00 -36.43 -13.83
C ASN A 474 6.13 -36.97 -12.39
N GLY A 475 5.04 -37.45 -11.79
CA GLY A 475 4.99 -38.06 -10.46
C GLY A 475 5.08 -37.06 -9.30
N TYR A 476 4.66 -35.82 -9.52
CA TYR A 476 4.62 -34.75 -8.51
C TYR A 476 3.24 -34.70 -7.83
N LYS A 477 3.19 -34.71 -6.50
CA LYS A 477 1.95 -34.56 -5.74
C LYS A 477 1.57 -33.08 -5.58
N ILE A 478 0.31 -32.77 -5.88
CA ILE A 478 -0.32 -31.46 -5.68
C ILE A 478 -1.11 -31.48 -4.36
N PRO A 479 -0.89 -30.56 -3.40
CA PRO A 479 -1.68 -30.52 -2.18
C PRO A 479 -3.14 -30.15 -2.40
N ALA A 480 -3.97 -30.60 -1.46
CA ALA A 480 -5.35 -30.17 -1.35
C ALA A 480 -5.45 -28.64 -1.27
N GLY A 481 -6.15 -28.03 -2.23
CA GLY A 481 -6.36 -26.58 -2.32
C GLY A 481 -5.49 -25.84 -3.34
N ALA A 482 -4.40 -26.43 -3.86
CA ALA A 482 -3.57 -25.72 -4.86
C ALA A 482 -4.32 -25.44 -6.18
N GLU A 483 -5.29 -26.28 -6.56
CA GLU A 483 -6.14 -26.09 -7.75
C GLU A 483 -7.02 -24.83 -7.64
N GLU A 484 -7.63 -24.58 -6.48
CA GLU A 484 -8.38 -23.36 -6.14
C GLU A 484 -7.50 -22.09 -6.20
N VAL A 485 -6.23 -22.24 -5.83
CA VAL A 485 -5.25 -21.16 -5.80
C VAL A 485 -4.65 -20.90 -7.20
N LEU A 486 -4.54 -21.91 -8.05
CA LEU A 486 -4.07 -21.84 -9.44
C LEU A 486 -5.10 -21.23 -10.40
N GLU A 487 -6.39 -21.56 -10.22
CA GLU A 487 -7.48 -21.19 -11.13
C GLU A 487 -7.58 -19.67 -11.42
N PRO A 488 -7.40 -18.76 -10.44
CA PRO A 488 -7.41 -17.32 -10.71
C PRO A 488 -6.31 -16.84 -11.66
N TYR A 489 -5.13 -17.48 -11.67
CA TYR A 489 -4.02 -17.13 -12.55
C TYR A 489 -4.26 -17.57 -14.00
N VAL A 490 -4.76 -18.81 -14.16
CA VAL A 490 -5.20 -19.38 -15.45
C VAL A 490 -6.23 -18.45 -16.10
N LYS A 491 -7.29 -18.12 -15.37
CA LYS A 491 -8.38 -17.26 -15.87
C LYS A 491 -7.98 -15.78 -16.02
N SER A 492 -6.85 -15.37 -15.43
CA SER A 492 -6.19 -14.08 -15.65
C SER A 492 -5.18 -14.08 -16.81
N ASN A 493 -5.05 -15.22 -17.52
CA ASN A 493 -4.13 -15.48 -18.63
C ASN A 493 -2.65 -15.23 -18.29
N LEU A 494 -2.24 -15.49 -17.04
CA LEU A 494 -0.81 -15.62 -16.69
C LEU A 494 -0.31 -17.01 -17.14
N LYS A 495 0.94 -17.11 -17.55
CA LYS A 495 1.61 -18.37 -17.94
C LYS A 495 2.34 -18.98 -16.75
N PHE A 496 2.63 -20.29 -16.78
CA PHE A 496 3.34 -20.97 -15.70
C PHE A 496 4.77 -21.29 -16.11
N PHE A 497 5.71 -20.73 -15.34
CA PHE A 497 7.12 -21.00 -15.42
C PHE A 497 7.46 -22.09 -14.41
N VAL A 498 7.84 -23.27 -14.90
CA VAL A 498 8.18 -24.43 -14.07
C VAL A 498 9.67 -24.66 -14.10
N VAL A 499 10.29 -24.75 -12.92
CA VAL A 499 11.72 -24.96 -12.75
C VAL A 499 11.95 -26.27 -12.00
N LYS A 500 12.66 -27.19 -12.64
CA LYS A 500 13.10 -28.46 -12.04
C LYS A 500 14.61 -28.43 -11.80
N VAL A 501 15.09 -29.01 -10.71
CA VAL A 501 16.53 -29.12 -10.43
C VAL A 501 17.15 -30.24 -11.28
N ASN A 502 18.29 -29.96 -11.93
CA ASN A 502 19.08 -30.92 -12.66
C ASN A 502 20.22 -31.45 -11.77
N GLU A 503 20.15 -32.73 -11.37
CA GLU A 503 21.15 -33.35 -10.48
C GLU A 503 22.58 -33.32 -11.03
N GLN A 504 22.76 -33.49 -12.34
CA GLN A 504 24.09 -33.62 -12.95
C GLN A 504 24.82 -32.28 -12.91
N GLU A 505 24.11 -31.19 -13.18
CA GLU A 505 24.65 -29.83 -13.05
C GLU A 505 24.79 -29.41 -11.59
N LYS A 506 23.81 -29.73 -10.72
CA LYS A 506 23.90 -29.37 -9.29
C LYS A 506 25.08 -30.03 -8.57
N LYS A 507 25.46 -31.26 -8.94
CA LYS A 507 26.66 -31.96 -8.38
C LYS A 507 27.99 -31.30 -8.75
N LYS A 508 28.03 -30.45 -9.80
CA LYS A 508 29.23 -29.69 -10.18
C LYS A 508 29.41 -28.40 -9.36
N LEU A 509 28.38 -27.97 -8.63
CA LEU A 509 28.38 -26.74 -7.86
C LEU A 509 28.66 -27.02 -6.37
N PRO A 510 29.51 -26.21 -5.71
CA PRO A 510 29.77 -26.36 -4.28
C PRO A 510 28.51 -26.05 -3.43
N GLY A 511 28.47 -26.64 -2.22
CA GLY A 511 27.41 -26.41 -1.23
C GLY A 511 26.06 -27.06 -1.54
N ASN A 512 25.19 -27.16 -0.53
CA ASN A 512 23.87 -27.80 -0.64
C ASN A 512 22.72 -26.79 -0.90
N PHE A 513 23.00 -25.67 -1.55
CA PHE A 513 22.02 -24.62 -1.85
C PHE A 513 21.73 -24.51 -3.35
N LEU A 514 20.63 -23.81 -3.68
CA LEU A 514 20.16 -23.51 -5.02
C LEU A 514 20.40 -22.04 -5.33
N ARG A 515 21.02 -21.71 -6.47
CA ARG A 515 21.32 -20.30 -6.81
C ARG A 515 20.06 -19.53 -7.23
N PRO A 516 19.93 -18.24 -6.90
CA PRO A 516 18.75 -17.46 -7.26
C PRO A 516 18.49 -17.41 -8.76
N ILE A 517 17.22 -17.48 -9.15
CA ILE A 517 16.77 -17.41 -10.54
C ILE A 517 16.24 -16.01 -10.82
N GLN A 518 16.79 -15.36 -11.85
CA GLN A 518 16.33 -14.09 -12.35
C GLN A 518 15.55 -14.28 -13.67
N ILE A 519 14.34 -13.71 -13.72
CA ILE A 519 13.49 -13.64 -14.90
C ILE A 519 13.25 -12.17 -15.29
N ARG A 520 13.16 -11.90 -16.60
CA ARG A 520 12.90 -10.57 -17.17
C ARG A 520 11.68 -10.62 -18.08
N PHE A 521 10.84 -9.60 -18.04
CA PHE A 521 9.70 -9.51 -18.96
C PHE A 521 9.17 -8.08 -19.13
N ASN A 522 8.48 -7.85 -20.25
CA ASN A 522 7.74 -6.62 -20.52
C ASN A 522 6.25 -6.86 -20.25
N SER A 523 5.67 -6.17 -19.26
CA SER A 523 4.23 -6.22 -18.95
C SER A 523 3.75 -4.96 -18.22
N PRO A 524 2.53 -4.46 -18.50
CA PRO A 524 1.92 -3.43 -17.66
C PRO A 524 1.56 -3.93 -16.26
N LYS A 525 1.41 -5.25 -16.05
CA LYS A 525 1.17 -5.83 -14.71
C LYS A 525 2.43 -5.67 -13.85
N PHE A 526 2.32 -4.94 -12.74
CA PHE A 526 3.37 -4.78 -11.75
C PHE A 526 2.92 -5.40 -10.42
N MET A 527 3.25 -6.68 -10.24
CA MET A 527 2.75 -7.51 -9.12
C MET A 527 3.74 -8.62 -8.75
N LEU A 528 3.64 -9.13 -7.52
CA LEU A 528 4.25 -10.40 -7.11
C LEU A 528 3.14 -11.42 -6.80
N PRO A 529 3.15 -12.62 -7.41
CA PRO A 529 2.07 -13.62 -7.30
C PRO A 529 2.12 -14.39 -5.97
N ILE A 530 1.97 -13.66 -4.85
CA ILE A 530 2.16 -14.19 -3.50
C ILE A 530 1.14 -15.25 -3.09
N ARG A 531 0.04 -15.46 -3.84
CA ARG A 531 -0.95 -16.48 -3.45
C ARG A 531 -0.54 -17.89 -3.81
N LEU A 532 0.31 -18.11 -4.83
CA LEU A 532 0.49 -19.47 -5.36
C LEU A 532 1.09 -20.44 -4.36
N GLY A 533 2.11 -19.97 -3.64
CA GLY A 533 2.66 -20.78 -2.57
C GLY A 533 1.74 -20.83 -1.38
N MET A 534 0.67 -20.01 -1.26
CA MET A 534 -0.24 -20.04 -0.10
C MET A 534 -1.09 -21.32 0.07
N ALA A 535 -0.76 -22.38 -0.66
CA ALA A 535 -1.36 -23.70 -0.54
C ALA A 535 -0.46 -24.71 0.23
N ASN A 536 0.57 -24.27 0.98
CA ASN A 536 1.74 -25.13 1.28
C ASN A 536 2.42 -25.06 2.68
N ALA A 537 1.84 -24.47 3.74
CA ALA A 537 2.42 -24.53 5.11
C ALA A 537 1.41 -24.27 6.27
N ASP A 538 1.91 -24.15 7.53
CA ASP A 538 1.17 -23.92 8.81
C ASP A 538 1.47 -22.57 9.57
N GLY A 539 0.53 -21.60 9.75
CA GLY A 539 0.76 -20.26 10.40
C GLY A 539 0.86 -18.95 9.54
N ASP A 540 1.97 -18.21 9.63
CA ASP A 540 2.30 -16.97 8.89
C ASP A 540 3.63 -17.10 8.09
N GLN A 541 3.89 -16.24 7.10
CA GLN A 541 5.15 -16.21 6.33
C GLN A 541 5.73 -14.81 6.17
N ASP A 542 7.07 -14.73 6.16
CA ASP A 542 7.83 -13.50 5.89
C ASP A 542 8.44 -13.50 4.47
N LEU A 543 8.15 -12.43 3.73
CA LEU A 543 8.72 -12.10 2.42
C LEU A 543 9.48 -10.77 2.51
N ILE A 544 10.75 -10.76 2.12
CA ILE A 544 11.53 -9.54 1.95
C ILE A 544 11.62 -9.21 0.45
N VAL A 545 11.22 -7.99 0.07
CA VAL A 545 11.27 -7.48 -1.30
C VAL A 545 12.29 -6.35 -1.38
N TYR A 546 13.36 -6.58 -2.14
CA TYR A 546 14.38 -5.59 -2.50
C TYR A 546 14.02 -4.96 -3.84
N ALA A 547 13.43 -3.77 -3.83
CA ALA A 547 12.81 -3.17 -5.00
C ALA A 547 13.61 -1.98 -5.55
N PHE A 548 13.81 -1.92 -6.87
CA PHE A 548 14.66 -0.91 -7.53
C PHE A 548 13.95 -0.18 -8.68
N THR A 549 14.07 1.15 -8.75
CA THR A 549 13.54 1.98 -9.85
C THR A 549 14.48 3.14 -10.22
N LYS A 550 14.22 3.78 -11.37
CA LYS A 550 14.88 5.05 -11.76
C LYS A 550 14.30 6.31 -11.07
N LYS A 551 13.12 6.22 -10.43
CA LYS A 551 12.32 7.41 -10.04
C LYS A 551 12.17 7.62 -8.53
N GLY A 552 11.86 6.58 -7.78
CA GLY A 552 11.43 6.72 -6.38
C GLY A 552 10.92 5.41 -5.78
N ARG A 553 10.29 5.54 -4.60
CA ARG A 553 9.85 4.44 -3.75
C ARG A 553 8.80 3.56 -4.42
N ILE A 554 8.93 2.24 -4.26
CA ILE A 554 7.87 1.28 -4.61
C ILE A 554 6.94 1.10 -3.42
N GLU A 555 5.63 1.14 -3.68
CA GLU A 555 4.58 0.93 -2.67
C GLU A 555 3.52 -0.06 -3.17
N CYS A 556 2.86 -0.73 -2.22
CA CYS A 556 1.73 -1.58 -2.51
C CYS A 556 0.47 -0.74 -2.78
N THR A 557 -0.29 -1.08 -3.83
CA THR A 557 -1.52 -0.37 -4.21
C THR A 557 -2.77 -0.94 -3.57
N ASN A 558 -2.78 -2.25 -3.28
CA ASN A 558 -3.89 -2.98 -2.69
C ASN A 558 -3.70 -3.35 -1.21
N TYR A 559 -2.49 -3.20 -0.66
CA TYR A 559 -2.18 -3.28 0.77
C TYR A 559 -1.48 -2.00 1.21
N ARG A 560 -1.72 -1.55 2.45
CA ARG A 560 -1.07 -0.32 2.94
C ARG A 560 0.41 -0.60 3.19
N THR A 561 1.29 0.21 2.60
CA THR A 561 2.68 0.32 3.03
C THR A 561 2.76 1.16 4.30
N VAL A 562 3.38 0.63 5.35
CA VAL A 562 3.56 1.26 6.68
C VAL A 562 5.05 1.40 6.96
N SER A 563 5.49 2.57 7.42
CA SER A 563 6.88 2.77 7.85
C SER A 563 7.11 2.21 9.24
N LEU A 564 8.21 1.50 9.46
CA LEU A 564 8.57 1.09 10.81
C LEU A 564 8.97 2.28 11.69
N PRO A 565 8.74 2.21 13.01
CA PRO A 565 9.31 3.17 13.95
C PRO A 565 10.84 3.29 13.77
N THR A 566 11.36 4.51 13.79
CA THR A 566 12.79 4.77 13.57
C THR A 566 13.25 6.00 14.35
N GLY A 567 14.56 6.10 14.59
CA GLY A 567 15.18 7.19 15.35
C GLY A 567 14.83 7.18 16.84
N LYS A 568 14.49 6.01 17.39
CA LYS A 568 14.09 5.85 18.79
C LYS A 568 15.27 5.41 19.66
N ASN A 569 15.45 6.06 20.80
CA ASN A 569 16.39 5.63 21.83
C ASN A 569 15.82 4.40 22.54
N ILE A 570 16.64 3.38 22.74
CA ILE A 570 16.27 2.12 23.40
C ILE A 570 17.34 1.71 24.41
N PRO A 571 17.04 0.79 25.37
CA PRO A 571 17.97 0.45 26.43
C PRO A 571 19.23 -0.24 25.91
N LEU A 572 20.37 0.07 26.53
CA LEU A 572 21.68 -0.42 26.11
C LEU A 572 21.78 -1.96 26.03
N PHE A 573 21.11 -2.69 26.92
CA PHE A 573 21.15 -4.16 26.95
C PHE A 573 20.57 -4.81 25.67
N VAL A 574 19.74 -4.10 24.90
CA VAL A 574 19.18 -4.59 23.64
C VAL A 574 20.28 -4.89 22.62
N GLN A 575 21.49 -4.33 22.77
CA GLN A 575 22.66 -4.67 21.96
C GLN A 575 22.93 -6.17 21.89
N ASN A 576 22.76 -6.87 23.02
CA ASN A 576 23.03 -8.31 23.12
C ASN A 576 21.97 -9.17 22.41
N ASN A 577 20.76 -8.65 22.19
CA ASN A 577 19.62 -9.42 21.66
C ASN A 577 18.75 -8.60 20.68
N PHE A 578 19.39 -7.83 19.81
CA PHE A 578 18.70 -6.95 18.84
C PHE A 578 17.75 -7.72 17.90
N GLY A 579 18.03 -9.00 17.61
CA GLY A 579 17.16 -9.87 16.82
C GLY A 579 15.80 -10.13 17.48
N ASN A 580 15.80 -10.44 18.79
CA ASN A 580 14.56 -10.60 19.55
C ASN A 580 13.79 -9.27 19.64
N PHE A 581 14.50 -8.15 19.87
CA PHE A 581 13.89 -6.82 19.84
C PHE A 581 13.18 -6.53 18.53
N TYR A 582 13.88 -6.74 17.42
CA TYR A 582 13.31 -6.45 16.11
C TYR A 582 12.12 -7.35 15.80
N SER A 583 12.19 -8.64 16.15
CA SER A 583 11.09 -9.60 15.99
C SER A 583 9.84 -9.17 16.77
N ASN A 584 9.99 -8.81 18.05
CA ASN A 584 8.87 -8.36 18.88
C ASN A 584 8.28 -7.03 18.38
N LEU A 585 9.12 -6.06 17.99
CA LEU A 585 8.68 -4.79 17.40
C LEU A 585 7.89 -4.99 16.10
N PHE A 586 8.44 -5.78 15.18
CA PHE A 586 7.78 -6.09 13.90
C PHE A 586 6.45 -6.79 14.15
N GLN A 587 6.41 -7.78 15.03
CA GLN A 587 5.20 -8.51 15.39
C GLN A 587 4.15 -7.56 16.00
N HIS A 588 4.53 -6.74 16.96
CA HIS A 588 3.64 -5.78 17.62
C HIS A 588 3.05 -4.78 16.62
N GLN A 589 3.89 -4.18 15.75
CA GLN A 589 3.41 -3.31 14.67
C GLN A 589 2.46 -4.05 13.71
N TRP A 590 2.75 -5.31 13.37
CA TRP A 590 1.93 -6.10 12.45
C TRP A 590 0.53 -6.40 13.01
N TYR A 591 0.44 -6.66 14.32
CA TYR A 591 -0.85 -6.81 15.00
C TYR A 591 -1.63 -5.49 15.04
N ARG A 592 -1.01 -4.39 15.48
CA ARG A 592 -1.65 -3.06 15.55
C ARG A 592 -2.18 -2.61 14.20
N GLU A 593 -1.40 -2.80 13.14
CA GLU A 593 -1.75 -2.34 11.80
C GLU A 593 -2.75 -3.26 11.06
N GLY A 594 -3.32 -4.25 11.74
CA GLY A 594 -4.41 -5.10 11.24
C GLY A 594 -3.96 -6.25 10.34
N LYS A 595 -2.71 -6.71 10.47
CA LYS A 595 -2.06 -7.82 9.74
C LYS A 595 -1.95 -7.69 8.21
N SER A 596 -2.74 -6.84 7.57
CA SER A 596 -2.92 -6.77 6.11
C SER A 596 -2.07 -5.64 5.49
N VAL A 597 -0.80 -5.58 5.89
CA VAL A 597 0.12 -4.46 5.60
C VAL A 597 1.49 -4.90 5.12
N THR A 598 2.14 -4.02 4.39
CA THR A 598 3.52 -4.16 3.92
C THR A 598 4.39 -3.20 4.71
N MET A 599 5.44 -3.67 5.39
CA MET A 599 6.31 -2.79 6.18
C MET A 599 7.47 -2.27 5.35
N LEU A 600 7.80 -0.99 5.47
CA LEU A 600 8.97 -0.36 4.89
C LEU A 600 10.12 -0.43 5.92
N GLU A 601 11.22 -1.08 5.55
CA GLU A 601 12.43 -1.19 6.38
C GLU A 601 13.54 -0.21 5.91
N TYR A 602 13.59 0.08 4.60
CA TYR A 602 14.57 0.98 3.98
C TYR A 602 14.01 1.63 2.71
N ALA A 603 14.33 2.90 2.46
CA ALA A 603 14.12 3.58 1.18
C ALA A 603 15.23 4.61 0.99
N TRP A 604 16.02 4.56 -0.09
CA TRP A 604 17.02 5.58 -0.35
C TRP A 604 17.40 5.64 -1.83
N ASN A 605 17.69 6.84 -2.31
CA ASN A 605 18.41 7.05 -3.56
C ASN A 605 19.87 6.58 -3.42
N VAL A 606 20.21 5.44 -4.02
CA VAL A 606 21.54 4.79 -4.05
C VAL A 606 22.22 4.93 -5.42
N SER A 607 21.96 6.03 -6.13
CA SER A 607 22.54 6.33 -7.45
C SER A 607 24.07 6.32 -7.42
N LEU A 608 24.71 5.99 -8.54
CA LEU A 608 26.15 5.70 -8.61
C LEU A 608 27.04 6.86 -8.11
N ASN A 609 26.62 8.12 -8.27
CA ASN A 609 27.36 9.29 -7.80
C ASN A 609 27.24 9.54 -6.28
N ASN A 610 26.40 8.78 -5.58
CA ASN A 610 26.02 9.04 -4.19
C ASN A 610 25.58 7.76 -3.45
N TYR A 611 26.28 6.66 -3.70
CA TYR A 611 25.89 5.30 -3.33
C TYR A 611 26.06 4.95 -1.84
N VAL A 612 26.89 5.69 -1.08
CA VAL A 612 27.09 5.48 0.37
C VAL A 612 25.96 6.14 1.16
N LYS A 613 24.85 5.41 1.33
CA LYS A 613 23.62 5.87 1.96
C LYS A 613 23.28 5.12 3.24
N CYS A 614 24.15 5.31 4.21
CA CYS A 614 24.04 4.79 5.55
C CYS A 614 24.66 5.77 6.56
N ASP A 615 24.01 5.94 7.71
CA ASP A 615 24.51 6.78 8.79
C ASP A 615 24.11 6.18 10.15
N PRO A 616 25.02 5.47 10.84
CA PRO A 616 26.37 5.06 10.42
C PRO A 616 26.35 3.90 9.40
N CYS A 617 27.43 3.75 8.62
CA CYS A 617 27.66 2.61 7.73
C CYS A 617 28.30 1.43 8.45
N VAL A 618 27.55 0.32 8.58
CA VAL A 618 28.04 -0.96 9.15
C VAL A 618 28.33 -2.04 8.09
N ALA A 619 28.03 -1.75 6.82
CA ALA A 619 28.23 -2.66 5.69
C ALA A 619 28.56 -1.86 4.42
N THR A 620 29.30 -2.49 3.50
CA THR A 620 29.65 -1.92 2.20
C THR A 620 28.39 -1.64 1.38
N ALA A 621 28.33 -0.50 0.70
CA ALA A 621 27.27 -0.19 -0.25
C ALA A 621 27.36 -1.09 -1.49
N PRO A 622 26.23 -1.47 -2.12
CA PRO A 622 26.24 -2.28 -3.33
C PRO A 622 26.95 -1.52 -4.46
N SER A 623 27.90 -2.20 -5.11
CA SER A 623 28.61 -1.68 -6.29
C SER A 623 27.72 -1.64 -7.53
N THR A 624 28.19 -0.98 -8.60
CA THR A 624 27.54 -1.03 -9.92
C THR A 624 27.31 -2.47 -10.40
N GLN A 625 28.26 -3.37 -10.11
CA GLN A 625 28.17 -4.78 -10.48
C GLN A 625 27.14 -5.53 -9.63
N ASP A 626 27.04 -5.24 -8.33
CA ASP A 626 25.98 -5.77 -7.46
C ASP A 626 24.60 -5.36 -7.98
N LEU A 627 24.41 -4.08 -8.32
CA LEU A 627 23.16 -3.57 -8.89
C LEU A 627 22.83 -4.24 -10.24
N ALA A 628 23.82 -4.44 -11.11
CA ALA A 628 23.64 -5.17 -12.36
C ALA A 628 23.27 -6.65 -12.15
N GLN A 629 23.90 -7.33 -11.17
CA GLN A 629 23.54 -8.69 -10.77
C GLN A 629 22.11 -8.76 -10.22
N ALA A 630 21.71 -7.81 -9.37
CA ALA A 630 20.36 -7.66 -8.83
C ALA A 630 19.29 -7.48 -9.93
N GLY A 631 19.69 -7.08 -11.14
CA GLY A 631 18.83 -6.94 -12.31
C GLY A 631 18.59 -5.49 -12.75
N VAL A 632 19.33 -4.52 -12.18
CA VAL A 632 19.27 -3.11 -12.53
C VAL A 632 19.99 -2.88 -13.86
N TRP A 633 19.34 -3.22 -14.97
CA TRP A 633 19.98 -3.30 -16.29
C TRP A 633 20.50 -1.95 -16.83
N TRP A 634 20.07 -0.83 -16.26
CA TRP A 634 20.38 0.52 -16.74
C TRP A 634 21.65 1.14 -16.14
N VAL A 635 22.29 0.52 -15.15
CA VAL A 635 23.52 1.07 -14.52
C VAL A 635 24.81 0.70 -15.25
N LEU A 636 24.78 -0.21 -16.21
CA LEU A 636 25.96 -0.58 -16.99
C LEU A 636 26.05 0.25 -18.28
N HIS A 637 27.20 0.89 -18.49
CA HIS A 637 27.65 1.28 -19.83
C HIS A 637 28.08 -0.01 -20.58
N ASN A 638 27.10 -0.68 -21.17
CA ASN A 638 27.15 -1.72 -22.21
C ASN A 638 28.46 -2.52 -22.40
N GLN A 639 28.48 -3.80 -21.97
CA GLN A 639 29.20 -4.90 -22.66
C GLN A 639 28.55 -6.30 -22.48
N ASP A 640 27.90 -6.61 -21.36
CA ASP A 640 27.43 -7.99 -21.04
C ASP A 640 25.92 -8.29 -21.29
N TYR A 641 25.17 -7.37 -21.91
CA TYR A 641 23.75 -7.58 -22.23
C TYR A 641 23.47 -7.25 -23.71
N ASP A 642 23.63 -8.26 -24.58
CA ASP A 642 23.54 -8.23 -26.06
C ASP A 642 22.31 -7.54 -26.70
N ASP A 643 21.28 -7.18 -25.92
CA ASP A 643 19.99 -6.63 -26.38
C ASP A 643 19.69 -5.20 -25.87
N LEU A 644 20.65 -4.51 -25.24
CA LEU A 644 20.44 -3.16 -24.69
C LEU A 644 21.11 -2.10 -25.58
N GLN A 645 20.30 -1.34 -26.32
CA GLN A 645 20.75 -0.11 -26.97
C GLN A 645 21.17 0.94 -25.92
N ASN A 646 22.20 1.74 -26.23
CA ASN A 646 22.80 2.74 -25.33
C ASN A 646 21.83 3.83 -24.79
N GLU A 647 20.59 3.91 -25.30
CA GLU A 647 19.61 4.95 -24.93
C GLU A 647 18.99 4.78 -23.53
N ASP A 648 19.16 3.61 -22.88
CA ASP A 648 18.46 3.28 -21.63
C ASP A 648 19.30 3.51 -20.35
N TYR A 649 20.55 3.95 -20.48
CA TYR A 649 21.50 4.19 -19.38
C TYR A 649 20.99 5.25 -18.38
N SER A 650 21.20 4.99 -17.10
CA SER A 650 20.92 5.96 -16.04
C SER A 650 21.76 5.66 -14.80
N GLU A 651 22.37 6.69 -14.22
CA GLU A 651 23.00 6.58 -12.90
C GLU A 651 21.96 6.50 -11.77
N ASN A 652 20.70 6.88 -12.06
CA ASN A 652 19.64 6.98 -11.07
C ASN A 652 19.15 5.60 -10.61
N VAL A 653 19.31 5.32 -9.32
CA VAL A 653 18.83 4.10 -8.67
C VAL A 653 18.19 4.47 -7.34
N TYR A 654 16.91 4.15 -7.20
CA TYR A 654 16.19 4.24 -5.94
C TYR A 654 15.92 2.83 -5.40
N PHE A 655 16.38 2.55 -4.20
CA PHE A 655 16.27 1.24 -3.54
C PHE A 655 15.22 1.33 -2.42
N THR A 656 14.26 0.41 -2.44
CA THR A 656 13.23 0.23 -1.40
C THR A 656 13.32 -1.19 -0.84
N ARG A 657 13.27 -1.37 0.47
CA ARG A 657 13.12 -2.68 1.12
C ARG A 657 11.77 -2.74 1.81
N LEU A 658 10.95 -3.69 1.36
CA LEU A 658 9.66 -4.00 1.96
C LEU A 658 9.74 -5.37 2.65
N HIS A 659 9.12 -5.50 3.81
CA HIS A 659 8.95 -6.76 4.52
C HIS A 659 7.45 -7.00 4.71
N VAL A 660 6.97 -8.12 4.19
CA VAL A 660 5.56 -8.49 4.21
C VAL A 660 5.41 -9.77 5.02
N ARG A 661 4.64 -9.70 6.11
CA ARG A 661 4.15 -10.88 6.81
C ARG A 661 2.73 -11.21 6.33
N TYR A 662 2.56 -12.34 5.67
CA TYR A 662 1.36 -12.70 4.92
C TYR A 662 0.83 -14.10 5.22
N ASN A 663 -0.49 -14.24 5.02
CA ASN A 663 -1.26 -15.48 5.12
C ASN A 663 -2.53 -15.35 4.27
N ARG A 664 -3.24 -16.46 4.04
CA ARG A 664 -4.42 -16.53 3.15
C ARG A 664 -5.59 -15.61 3.59
N LYS A 665 -5.70 -15.30 4.88
CA LYS A 665 -6.78 -14.50 5.47
C LYS A 665 -6.55 -13.00 5.36
N ALA A 666 -5.31 -12.55 5.57
CA ALA A 666 -4.92 -11.13 5.47
C ALA A 666 -4.55 -10.72 4.04
N PHE A 667 -4.11 -11.66 3.19
CA PHE A 667 -3.67 -11.39 1.81
C PHE A 667 -4.45 -12.22 0.75
N PRO A 668 -5.78 -12.04 0.60
CA PRO A 668 -6.57 -12.77 -0.41
C PRO A 668 -6.22 -12.41 -1.86
N GLN A 669 -5.43 -11.34 -2.07
CA GLN A 669 -4.94 -10.88 -3.37
C GLN A 669 -3.41 -10.90 -3.43
N ASP A 670 -2.86 -11.05 -4.62
CA ASP A 670 -1.43 -10.87 -4.88
C ASP A 670 -0.97 -9.43 -4.55
N LEU A 671 0.31 -9.24 -4.24
CA LEU A 671 0.85 -7.89 -4.03
C LEU A 671 0.87 -7.13 -5.35
N MET A 672 0.13 -6.04 -5.44
CA MET A 672 0.16 -5.12 -6.58
C MET A 672 0.97 -3.88 -6.21
N PHE A 673 1.83 -3.42 -7.11
CA PHE A 673 2.79 -2.36 -6.85
C PHE A 673 2.58 -1.15 -7.75
N GLN A 674 3.02 0.01 -7.27
CA GLN A 674 3.22 1.23 -8.04
C GLN A 674 4.61 1.81 -7.78
N VAL A 675 5.17 2.51 -8.78
CA VAL A 675 6.34 3.37 -8.59
C VAL A 675 5.83 4.75 -8.24
N THR A 676 6.15 5.22 -7.04
CA THR A 676 5.87 6.60 -6.61
C THR A 676 7.04 7.52 -7.01
N PRO A 677 6.82 8.84 -7.14
CA PRO A 677 7.92 9.80 -7.27
C PRO A 677 8.58 10.14 -5.92
N ASN A 678 8.10 9.58 -4.80
CA ASN A 678 8.68 9.85 -3.49
C ASN A 678 10.14 9.38 -3.43
N THR A 679 11.05 10.31 -3.12
CA THR A 679 12.48 10.06 -2.94
C THR A 679 12.96 10.25 -1.50
N GLU A 680 12.05 10.38 -0.53
CA GLU A 680 12.39 10.53 0.89
C GLU A 680 13.21 9.37 1.43
N ASN A 681 14.33 9.71 2.06
CA ASN A 681 15.23 8.72 2.64
C ASN A 681 14.64 8.20 3.96
N PHE A 682 14.57 6.88 4.07
CA PHE A 682 14.05 6.16 5.21
C PHE A 682 14.95 4.96 5.54
N GLN A 683 15.19 4.74 6.83
CA GLN A 683 15.90 3.56 7.32
C GLN A 683 15.36 3.24 8.71
N ALA A 684 14.97 1.99 8.97
CA ALA A 684 14.66 1.52 10.30
C ALA A 684 15.94 1.48 11.14
N ARG A 685 16.11 2.44 12.05
CA ARG A 685 17.26 2.54 12.95
C ARG A 685 16.84 2.84 14.38
N TYR A 686 17.49 2.20 15.33
CA TYR A 686 17.27 2.34 16.76
C TYR A 686 18.58 2.71 17.44
N ILE A 687 18.52 3.54 18.47
CA ILE A 687 19.69 4.22 19.02
C ILE A 687 19.96 3.70 20.42
N ILE A 688 21.19 3.27 20.68
CA ILE A 688 21.73 3.04 22.02
C ILE A 688 22.84 4.05 22.29
N THR A 689 22.87 4.54 23.52
CA THR A 689 23.92 5.44 23.98
C THR A 689 24.66 4.80 25.14
N HIS A 690 25.96 4.56 24.96
CA HIS A 690 26.88 4.19 26.02
C HIS A 690 27.07 5.38 26.96
N PRO A 691 26.90 5.21 28.28
CA PRO A 691 27.10 6.30 29.22
C PRO A 691 28.57 6.71 29.24
N ALA A 692 28.83 7.98 29.56
CA ALA A 692 30.16 8.48 29.76
C ALA A 692 30.87 7.70 30.88
N THR A 693 32.20 7.69 30.85
CA THR A 693 33.05 7.05 31.86
C THR A 693 34.00 8.08 32.50
N GLY A 694 34.57 7.75 33.66
CA GLY A 694 35.44 8.64 34.43
C GLY A 694 34.73 9.31 35.61
N ASP A 695 35.24 10.46 36.06
CA ASP A 695 34.72 11.19 37.21
C ASP A 695 33.51 12.09 36.84
N PHE A 696 32.56 12.21 37.77
CA PHE A 696 31.33 13.01 37.67
C PHE A 696 31.14 13.95 38.87
N THR A 697 32.17 14.18 39.69
CA THR A 697 32.10 15.06 40.88
C THR A 697 31.72 16.51 40.58
N CYS A 698 32.03 17.01 39.38
CA CYS A 698 31.70 18.37 38.94
C CYS A 698 30.17 18.58 38.81
N GLU A 699 29.68 19.82 38.88
CA GLU A 699 28.25 20.11 38.83
C GLU A 699 27.58 19.61 37.54
N ALA A 700 28.26 19.74 36.40
CA ALA A 700 27.79 19.19 35.13
C ALA A 700 27.71 17.65 35.12
N GLY A 701 28.63 16.98 35.81
CA GLY A 701 28.61 15.51 36.00
C GLY A 701 27.45 15.05 36.88
N LYS A 702 27.19 15.75 38.00
CA LYS A 702 26.04 15.47 38.86
C LYS A 702 24.71 15.65 38.14
N LYS A 703 24.58 16.70 37.32
CA LYS A 703 23.40 16.90 36.45
C LYS A 703 23.29 15.78 35.42
N TYR A 704 24.38 15.46 34.73
CA TYR A 704 24.42 14.37 33.75
C TYR A 704 23.94 13.03 34.35
N LEU A 705 24.30 12.69 35.58
CA LEU A 705 23.82 11.46 36.23
C LEU A 705 22.30 11.48 36.51
N GLN A 706 21.71 12.65 36.79
CA GLN A 706 20.26 12.79 36.95
C GLN A 706 19.55 12.66 35.59
N ASP A 707 20.04 13.39 34.58
CA ASP A 707 19.51 13.34 33.20
C ASP A 707 19.65 11.93 32.60
N LEU A 708 20.77 11.24 32.86
CA LEU A 708 21.00 9.84 32.46
C LEU A 708 19.98 8.89 33.10
N LYS A 709 19.67 9.07 34.40
CA LYS A 709 18.68 8.24 35.08
C LYS A 709 17.29 8.39 34.45
N GLN A 710 16.86 9.62 34.16
CA GLN A 710 15.60 9.87 33.46
C GLN A 710 15.62 9.26 32.06
N ARG A 711 16.69 9.51 31.28
CA ARG A 711 16.83 8.96 29.92
C ARG A 711 16.75 7.43 29.90
N ARG A 712 17.30 6.73 30.90
CA ARG A 712 17.14 5.28 31.02
C ARG A 712 15.69 4.87 31.27
N GLN A 713 14.92 5.61 32.06
CA GLN A 713 13.49 5.33 32.25
C GLN A 713 12.72 5.52 30.93
N ASP A 714 12.96 6.63 30.23
CA ASP A 714 12.34 6.92 28.93
C ASP A 714 12.69 5.85 27.86
N GLU A 715 13.92 5.33 27.88
CA GLU A 715 14.36 4.19 27.05
C GLU A 715 13.58 2.91 27.38
N MET A 716 13.33 2.59 28.66
CA MET A 716 12.51 1.43 29.06
C MET A 716 11.06 1.58 28.59
N GLU A 717 10.45 2.74 28.79
CA GLU A 717 9.08 3.00 28.31
C GLU A 717 9.00 2.88 26.77
N THR A 718 10.03 3.36 26.07
CA THR A 718 10.15 3.23 24.61
C THR A 718 10.28 1.76 24.18
N LEU A 719 11.01 0.93 24.92
CA LEU A 719 11.13 -0.51 24.67
C LEU A 719 9.75 -1.19 24.73
N THR A 720 9.00 -0.96 25.80
CA THR A 720 7.65 -1.53 25.99
C THR A 720 6.68 -1.01 24.93
N TYR A 721 6.70 0.31 24.64
CA TYR A 721 5.87 0.91 23.60
C TYR A 721 6.11 0.31 22.20
N LEU A 722 7.38 0.08 21.84
CA LEU A 722 7.74 -0.45 20.52
C LEU A 722 7.42 -1.94 20.40
N THR A 723 7.73 -2.74 21.43
CA THR A 723 7.73 -4.21 21.33
C THR A 723 6.49 -4.89 21.93
N GLY A 724 5.70 -4.17 22.71
CA GLY A 724 4.55 -4.72 23.44
C GLY A 724 4.93 -5.67 24.59
N LYS A 725 6.21 -5.72 24.99
CA LYS A 725 6.74 -6.54 26.08
C LYS A 725 7.37 -5.66 27.15
N ASP A 726 7.06 -5.93 28.41
CA ASP A 726 7.68 -5.23 29.54
C ASP A 726 9.13 -5.70 29.75
N TYR A 727 9.94 -4.91 30.46
CA TYR A 727 11.33 -5.24 30.73
C TYR A 727 11.50 -6.54 31.56
N SER A 728 10.48 -6.94 32.31
CA SER A 728 10.47 -8.25 33.00
C SER A 728 10.57 -9.45 32.07
N ASP A 729 10.23 -9.25 30.79
CA ASP A 729 10.11 -10.32 29.78
C ASP A 729 11.35 -10.39 28.86
N TRP A 730 12.47 -9.76 29.27
CA TRP A 730 13.73 -9.72 28.54
C TRP A 730 14.83 -10.50 29.26
N ASP A 731 15.14 -11.68 28.73
CA ASP A 731 16.31 -12.50 29.06
C ASP A 731 17.63 -11.88 28.57
#